data_AF-A0A3N5I500-F1
#
_entry.id   AF-A0A3N5I500-F1
#
_cell.length_a   1.000
_cell.length_b   1.000
_cell.length_c   1.000
_cell.angle_alpha   90.00
_cell.angle_beta   90.00
_cell.angle_gamma   90.00
#
_symmetry.space_group_name_H-M   'P 1'
#
loop_
_entity.id
_entity.type
_entity.pdbx_description
1 polymer ?
#
loop_
_entity_poly.entity_id
_entity_poly.type
_entity_poly.pdbx_seq_one_letter_code
_entity_poly.pdbx_strand_id
1 'polypeptide(L)'
;YWHRFYAHQPDLNYRNPAVVRAIARVLAFWLRLGVDGLRLDAVPYLVEAEGTMSENLAQTHAVLKRLRRHVDEGFADRMLLAEANQWPEDAAAYFGDGDECHMAFHFPLMPRLFMGIRQEDRFPILDVLAQTPSIPDSCQWALFLRNHDELTLEMVTEEERLFMYRAYTDDPEARINLGIRRRLAPLLGGDRRKIERMNALLLSLPGTPVIYYGDEIGMGDNIFLGDRNGIRTPMQWSGDRNSGFSTADPQRLHLPLVVDYEYHHQTIHVEAQQRNPSSLLSWMKRLIALRKRYRAFGRGTLEFRHPANRSVLAFISRWDQEAILVVANLSKFHQHVELDLAGFDRTVPVELMGHAPFPPVGRGPYPLTLAPHAFLWLGLEAPPGPESASRARARTAVPIVVRDSWENLVIGQERGGLAEALPDYLRRRPWFTERRRRVLSASVVESIRVTDGATPCFITLVRVEYAEREPDLYVLPVAWATGARAAEVERAHAALVIARATVTGPDGSTDGILYDAIAEPRCAQALLRAVGGRRHLKGASGDVVALRTPAFRSAKTSRATTIGSNVVTEELSNSTLVYDDIAVLKLFRKVDEGAHPDFTIGDYLTRRRFRHAPAVLGALEYRRRRGEPIVLATLQRFVPNDGDGWQYTLRMLDRYRREVTGEPDPMPPASLSAAALLAASQSPLPPLAEERLGSYLPAARLLGQRTGELHRVLGAARGHPQLAPDRFSLLYQRSAYQSLRGLTCSVIDAVRTHLPQLPATLHQQAERVAAAEGELLTRFRSILDRRLTAVRIACHGNYHLHQVLWTGDDFTIIDFEGEPPRPLFERRLKRSPLVDVASMVRSFHYAARVALRDESDGSRGASGSSRGWSLFWRHWVSAAFLQAYFSTVSQGLLPADQEDLRVLLDVSLLERTLYELGHELTHRPEWAHIPLGDLRDLLDAS
;
A
#
# COMPACT_ATOMS: atom_id res chain seq x y z
N TYR A 1 10.70 -30.93 -28.09
CA TYR A 1 9.91 -29.72 -28.36
C TYR A 1 9.93 -28.88 -27.11
N TRP A 2 10.19 -27.59 -27.23
CA TRP A 2 10.05 -26.64 -26.13
C TRP A 2 8.60 -26.15 -26.11
N HIS A 3 8.10 -25.88 -24.91
CA HIS A 3 6.76 -25.35 -24.66
C HIS A 3 6.86 -24.38 -23.48
N ARG A 4 6.67 -23.08 -23.70
CA ARG A 4 6.67 -22.10 -22.60
C ARG A 4 5.30 -21.92 -21.94
N PHE A 5 4.24 -21.82 -22.74
CA PHE A 5 2.91 -21.43 -22.26
C PHE A 5 2.00 -22.64 -22.04
N TYR A 6 1.65 -23.35 -23.12
CA TYR A 6 0.79 -24.53 -23.06
C TYR A 6 1.47 -25.74 -23.66
N ALA A 7 1.22 -26.91 -23.08
CA ALA A 7 1.80 -28.18 -23.54
C ALA A 7 1.43 -28.54 -25.00
N HIS A 8 0.40 -27.92 -25.58
CA HIS A 8 -0.05 -28.14 -26.95
C HIS A 8 0.44 -27.08 -27.95
N GLN A 9 1.25 -26.10 -27.52
CA GLN A 9 1.81 -25.04 -28.37
C GLN A 9 3.32 -25.24 -28.48
N PRO A 10 3.84 -25.97 -29.49
CA PRO A 10 5.27 -26.14 -29.66
C PRO A 10 5.94 -24.86 -30.17
N ASP A 11 7.05 -24.49 -29.54
CA ASP A 11 7.84 -23.33 -29.95
C ASP A 11 8.74 -23.64 -31.16
N LEU A 12 8.99 -22.62 -31.99
CA LEU A 12 9.89 -22.74 -33.14
C LEU A 12 11.35 -22.67 -32.70
N ASN A 13 12.19 -23.55 -33.24
CA ASN A 13 13.62 -23.54 -32.92
C ASN A 13 14.36 -22.41 -33.68
N TYR A 14 14.42 -21.22 -33.09
CA TYR A 14 15.12 -20.05 -33.64
C TYR A 14 16.66 -20.19 -33.67
N ARG A 15 17.24 -21.22 -33.04
CA ARG A 15 18.66 -21.56 -33.20
C ARG A 15 18.96 -22.16 -34.58
N ASN A 16 17.95 -22.68 -35.27
CA ASN A 16 18.09 -23.18 -36.63
C ASN A 16 18.04 -22.03 -37.65
N PRO A 17 19.12 -21.75 -38.41
CA PRO A 17 19.14 -20.66 -39.38
C PRO A 17 18.08 -20.79 -40.50
N ALA A 18 17.61 -22.01 -40.79
CA ALA A 18 16.54 -22.23 -41.76
C ALA A 18 15.19 -21.69 -41.26
N VAL A 19 14.92 -21.79 -39.96
CA VAL A 19 13.72 -21.23 -39.32
C VAL A 19 13.75 -19.70 -39.39
N VAL A 20 14.87 -19.08 -39.02
CA VAL A 20 15.03 -17.61 -39.10
C VAL A 20 14.82 -17.10 -40.53
N ARG A 21 15.37 -17.79 -41.55
CA ARG A 21 15.13 -17.45 -42.96
C ARG A 21 13.66 -17.63 -43.37
N ALA A 22 12.97 -18.65 -42.85
CA ALA A 22 11.55 -18.86 -43.13
C ALA A 22 10.69 -17.74 -42.53
N ILE A 23 10.96 -17.36 -41.28
CA ILE A 23 10.27 -16.25 -40.61
C ILE A 23 10.52 -14.93 -41.34
N ALA A 24 11.76 -14.64 -41.75
CA ALA A 24 12.05 -13.45 -42.56
C ALA A 24 11.22 -13.40 -43.86
N ARG A 25 11.03 -14.54 -44.55
CA ARG A 25 10.15 -14.61 -45.73
C ARG A 25 8.67 -14.37 -45.39
N VAL A 26 8.20 -14.85 -44.24
CA VAL A 26 6.83 -14.60 -43.76
C VAL A 26 6.63 -13.11 -43.48
N LEU A 27 7.59 -12.46 -42.82
CA LEU A 27 7.57 -11.00 -42.61
C LEU A 27 7.48 -10.27 -43.96
N ALA A 28 8.40 -10.58 -44.88
CA ALA A 28 8.44 -9.95 -46.19
C ALA A 28 7.14 -10.17 -47.00
N PHE A 29 6.50 -11.32 -46.86
CA PHE A 29 5.22 -11.61 -47.52
C PHE A 29 4.14 -10.60 -47.08
N TRP A 30 3.94 -10.42 -45.78
CA TRP A 30 2.93 -9.49 -45.25
C TRP A 30 3.28 -8.02 -45.52
N LEU A 31 4.55 -7.65 -45.42
CA LEU A 31 4.99 -6.28 -45.70
C LEU A 31 4.81 -5.90 -47.18
N ARG A 32 4.99 -6.84 -48.12
CA ARG A 32 4.68 -6.63 -49.55
C ARG A 32 3.20 -6.48 -49.83
N LEU A 33 2.33 -7.08 -49.02
CA LEU A 33 0.89 -6.90 -49.13
C LEU A 33 0.41 -5.55 -48.60
N GLY A 34 1.29 -4.76 -47.96
CA GLY A 34 0.98 -3.41 -47.50
C GLY A 34 0.80 -3.27 -45.98
N VAL A 35 1.08 -4.32 -45.19
CA VAL A 35 1.04 -4.24 -43.73
C VAL A 35 2.11 -3.26 -43.22
N ASP A 36 1.74 -2.32 -42.36
CA ASP A 36 2.64 -1.26 -41.85
C ASP A 36 3.65 -1.73 -40.80
N GLY A 37 3.42 -2.88 -40.17
CA GLY A 37 4.35 -3.44 -39.22
C GLY A 37 3.83 -4.71 -38.56
N LEU A 38 4.69 -5.34 -37.76
CA LEU A 38 4.36 -6.57 -37.06
C LEU A 38 4.62 -6.46 -35.56
N ARG A 39 3.65 -6.95 -34.78
CA ARG A 39 3.79 -7.20 -33.35
C ARG A 39 4.52 -8.53 -33.16
N LEU A 40 5.59 -8.53 -32.38
CA LEU A 40 6.35 -9.72 -31.99
C LEU A 40 5.87 -10.17 -30.61
N ASP A 41 4.95 -11.14 -30.61
CA ASP A 41 4.32 -11.70 -29.42
C ASP A 41 5.33 -12.43 -28.54
N ALA A 42 5.23 -12.25 -27.22
CA ALA A 42 6.06 -12.92 -26.22
C ALA A 42 7.57 -12.92 -26.54
N VAL A 43 8.07 -11.82 -27.13
CA VAL A 43 9.43 -11.73 -27.68
C VAL A 43 10.55 -12.06 -26.70
N PRO A 44 10.43 -11.86 -25.37
CA PRO A 44 11.49 -12.25 -24.46
C PRO A 44 11.84 -13.73 -24.46
N TYR A 45 10.91 -14.57 -24.88
CA TYR A 45 11.04 -16.03 -24.91
C TYR A 45 11.40 -16.60 -26.29
N LEU A 46 11.80 -15.74 -27.24
CA LEU A 46 12.00 -16.14 -28.64
C LEU A 46 13.03 -17.27 -28.85
N VAL A 47 14.10 -17.27 -28.05
CA VAL A 47 15.12 -18.33 -28.06
C VAL A 47 15.19 -18.94 -26.68
N GLU A 48 15.16 -20.27 -26.63
CA GLU A 48 15.15 -21.01 -25.38
C GLU A 48 16.47 -21.73 -25.08
N ALA A 49 16.82 -21.79 -23.79
CA ALA A 49 18.05 -22.43 -23.31
C ALA A 49 17.86 -23.13 -21.96
N GLU A 50 18.34 -24.38 -21.88
CA GLU A 50 18.23 -25.21 -20.68
C GLU A 50 19.00 -24.61 -19.51
N GLY A 51 18.44 -24.71 -18.30
CA GLY A 51 19.03 -24.10 -17.10
C GLY A 51 18.81 -22.58 -16.97
N THR A 52 18.10 -21.94 -17.90
CA THR A 52 17.76 -20.51 -17.86
C THR A 52 16.24 -20.30 -17.79
N MET A 53 15.79 -19.08 -17.52
CA MET A 53 14.37 -18.72 -17.65
C MET A 53 13.94 -18.49 -19.11
N SER A 54 14.89 -18.54 -20.05
CA SER A 54 14.72 -18.23 -21.47
C SER A 54 14.27 -16.79 -21.77
N GLU A 55 14.35 -15.90 -20.78
CA GLU A 55 14.06 -14.47 -20.93
C GLU A 55 15.34 -13.69 -21.29
N ASN A 56 15.23 -12.73 -22.20
CA ASN A 56 16.30 -11.75 -22.53
C ASN A 56 17.64 -12.39 -22.90
N LEU A 57 17.61 -13.59 -23.51
CA LEU A 57 18.83 -14.25 -23.93
C LEU A 57 19.52 -13.42 -25.04
N ALA A 58 20.85 -13.33 -24.99
CA ALA A 58 21.64 -12.62 -26.02
C ALA A 58 21.35 -13.15 -27.44
N GLN A 59 21.01 -14.44 -27.56
CA GLN A 59 20.61 -15.06 -28.82
C GLN A 59 19.28 -14.53 -29.35
N THR A 60 18.33 -14.20 -28.48
CA THR A 60 17.06 -13.53 -28.85
C THR A 60 17.35 -12.19 -29.51
N HIS A 61 18.14 -11.34 -28.85
CA HIS A 61 18.57 -10.05 -29.39
C HIS A 61 19.28 -10.17 -30.74
N ALA A 62 20.18 -11.16 -30.90
CA ALA A 62 20.87 -11.40 -32.17
C ALA A 62 19.90 -11.77 -33.32
N VAL A 63 18.83 -12.53 -33.04
CA VAL A 63 17.78 -12.84 -34.02
C VAL A 63 17.00 -11.57 -34.38
N LEU A 64 16.63 -10.76 -33.40
CA LEU A 64 15.89 -9.51 -33.62
C LEU A 64 16.67 -8.52 -34.48
N LYS A 65 17.97 -8.31 -34.22
CA LYS A 65 18.85 -7.48 -35.06
C LYS A 65 18.86 -7.94 -36.52
N ARG A 66 18.84 -9.25 -36.74
CA ARG A 66 18.79 -9.83 -38.09
C ARG A 66 17.45 -9.60 -38.77
N LEU A 67 16.33 -9.74 -38.04
CA LEU A 67 15.00 -9.46 -38.57
C LEU A 67 14.83 -7.97 -38.88
N ARG A 68 15.30 -7.09 -37.99
CA ARG A 68 15.31 -5.64 -38.19
C ARG A 68 16.06 -5.25 -39.46
N ARG A 69 17.30 -5.73 -39.61
CA ARG A 69 18.09 -5.49 -40.83
C ARG A 69 17.34 -5.92 -42.09
N HIS A 70 16.67 -7.08 -42.06
CA HIS A 70 15.91 -7.56 -43.21
C HIS A 70 14.71 -6.66 -43.56
N VAL A 71 14.07 -6.06 -42.55
CA VAL A 71 12.97 -5.10 -42.76
C VAL A 71 13.52 -3.81 -43.34
N ASP A 72 14.55 -3.23 -42.72
CA ASP A 72 15.12 -1.92 -43.11
C ASP A 72 15.77 -1.96 -44.51
N GLU A 73 16.41 -3.07 -44.90
CA GLU A 73 16.98 -3.25 -46.24
C GLU A 73 15.91 -3.43 -47.33
N GLY A 74 14.75 -3.97 -46.97
CA GLY A 74 13.72 -4.39 -47.92
C GLY A 74 12.53 -3.44 -48.06
N PHE A 75 12.27 -2.61 -47.04
CA PHE A 75 11.04 -1.83 -46.93
C PHE A 75 11.26 -0.50 -46.22
N ALA A 76 10.68 0.57 -46.75
CA ALA A 76 10.58 1.86 -46.06
C ALA A 76 9.30 1.96 -45.23
N ASP A 77 9.30 2.77 -44.18
CA ASP A 77 8.14 3.08 -43.33
C ASP A 77 7.44 1.85 -42.71
N ARG A 78 8.22 0.81 -42.35
CA ARG A 78 7.72 -0.39 -41.67
C ARG A 78 8.25 -0.48 -40.26
N MET A 79 7.46 -1.05 -39.34
CA MET A 79 7.85 -1.17 -37.94
C MET A 79 7.77 -2.59 -37.36
N LEU A 80 8.60 -2.84 -36.35
CA LEU A 80 8.54 -4.02 -35.49
C LEU A 80 8.20 -3.54 -34.08
N LEU A 81 7.16 -4.12 -33.49
CA LEU A 81 6.68 -3.80 -32.15
C LEU A 81 6.90 -4.98 -31.20
N ALA A 82 7.78 -4.81 -30.21
CA ALA A 82 8.07 -5.81 -29.20
C ALA A 82 6.95 -5.89 -28.15
N GLU A 83 6.40 -7.10 -27.95
CA GLU A 83 5.61 -7.45 -26.78
C GLU A 83 6.50 -8.08 -25.71
N ALA A 84 7.26 -7.22 -25.03
CA ALA A 84 8.09 -7.59 -23.89
C ALA A 84 7.40 -7.17 -22.59
N ASN A 85 6.67 -8.10 -21.94
CA ASN A 85 6.03 -7.85 -20.65
C ASN A 85 7.06 -7.89 -19.52
N GLN A 86 7.89 -6.85 -19.46
CA GLN A 86 9.03 -6.73 -18.55
C GLN A 86 9.10 -5.32 -17.98
N TRP A 87 9.97 -5.13 -16.98
CA TRP A 87 10.23 -3.81 -16.39
C TRP A 87 10.89 -2.86 -17.40
N PRO A 88 10.79 -1.54 -17.22
CA PRO A 88 11.18 -0.57 -18.25
C PRO A 88 12.64 -0.74 -18.72
N GLU A 89 13.56 -1.04 -17.80
CA GLU A 89 14.97 -1.28 -18.08
C GLU A 89 15.22 -2.52 -18.95
N ASP A 90 14.45 -3.59 -18.74
CA ASP A 90 14.57 -4.84 -19.49
C ASP A 90 13.87 -4.72 -20.85
N ALA A 91 12.69 -4.08 -20.89
CA ALA A 91 11.96 -3.81 -22.12
C ALA A 91 12.73 -2.86 -23.06
N ALA A 92 13.50 -1.91 -22.50
CA ALA A 92 14.33 -1.00 -23.29
C ALA A 92 15.46 -1.71 -24.05
N ALA A 93 15.93 -2.87 -23.58
CA ALA A 93 16.97 -3.64 -24.27
C ALA A 93 16.53 -4.08 -25.68
N TYR A 94 15.22 -4.19 -25.93
CA TYR A 94 14.65 -4.57 -27.23
C TYR A 94 14.72 -3.47 -28.30
N PHE A 95 15.18 -2.28 -27.95
CA PHE A 95 15.55 -1.25 -28.92
C PHE A 95 16.96 -1.46 -29.48
N GLY A 96 17.82 -2.18 -28.75
CA GLY A 96 19.25 -2.27 -29.05
C GLY A 96 19.90 -0.89 -29.11
N ASP A 97 20.82 -0.69 -30.05
CA ASP A 97 21.38 0.63 -30.37
C ASP A 97 20.54 1.36 -31.43
N GLY A 98 19.24 1.06 -31.47
CA GLY A 98 18.31 1.45 -32.54
C GLY A 98 18.24 0.44 -33.69
N ASP A 99 18.84 -0.75 -33.51
CA ASP A 99 19.01 -1.81 -34.50
C ASP A 99 18.21 -3.09 -34.22
N GLU A 100 17.29 -3.07 -33.24
CA GLU A 100 16.33 -4.15 -32.95
C GLU A 100 14.90 -3.74 -33.27
N CYS A 101 13.98 -3.70 -32.30
CA CYS A 101 12.60 -3.30 -32.54
C CYS A 101 12.49 -1.77 -32.65
N HIS A 102 11.56 -1.31 -33.48
CA HIS A 102 11.26 0.12 -33.61
C HIS A 102 10.45 0.63 -32.43
N MET A 103 9.60 -0.23 -31.88
CA MET A 103 8.72 0.08 -30.77
C MET A 103 8.68 -1.06 -29.76
N ALA A 104 8.41 -0.73 -28.50
CA ALA A 104 8.14 -1.71 -27.44
C ALA A 104 6.95 -1.24 -26.60
N PHE A 105 6.11 -2.18 -26.16
CA PHE A 105 5.00 -1.87 -25.25
C PHE A 105 5.49 -1.44 -23.86
N HIS A 106 4.97 -0.34 -23.33
CA HIS A 106 5.26 0.11 -21.97
C HIS A 106 4.30 -0.55 -20.95
N PHE A 107 4.47 -1.85 -20.74
CA PHE A 107 3.67 -2.63 -19.80
C PHE A 107 3.69 -2.11 -18.35
N PRO A 108 4.83 -1.63 -17.81
CA PRO A 108 4.89 -1.15 -16.43
C PRO A 108 4.08 0.12 -16.16
N LEU A 109 4.00 1.06 -17.12
CA LEU A 109 3.28 2.33 -16.97
C LEU A 109 1.76 2.13 -16.87
N MET A 110 1.23 1.23 -17.69
CA MET A 110 -0.20 0.97 -17.82
C MET A 110 -0.89 0.75 -16.45
N PRO A 111 -0.48 -0.19 -15.58
CA PRO A 111 -1.14 -0.38 -14.28
C PRO A 111 -0.93 0.81 -13.33
N ARG A 112 0.18 1.58 -13.45
CA ARG A 112 0.42 2.76 -12.60
C ARG A 112 -0.52 3.92 -12.91
N LEU A 113 -0.98 4.05 -14.15
CA LEU A 113 -2.03 5.01 -14.49
C LEU A 113 -3.33 4.69 -13.74
N PHE A 114 -3.74 3.42 -13.70
CA PHE A 114 -4.90 2.98 -12.93
C PHE A 114 -4.67 3.10 -11.42
N MET A 115 -3.48 2.76 -10.93
CA MET A 115 -3.15 2.94 -9.51
C MET A 115 -3.22 4.40 -9.11
N GLY A 116 -2.61 5.31 -9.87
CA GLY A 116 -2.58 6.73 -9.53
C GLY A 116 -3.97 7.37 -9.53
N ILE A 117 -4.85 6.93 -10.42
CA ILE A 117 -6.27 7.31 -10.37
C ILE A 117 -6.97 6.78 -9.13
N ARG A 118 -6.77 5.50 -8.81
CA ARG A 118 -7.50 4.85 -7.72
C ARG A 118 -7.01 5.29 -6.34
N GLN A 119 -5.70 5.51 -6.21
CA GLN A 119 -5.04 6.01 -5.01
C GLN A 119 -5.13 7.54 -4.90
N GLU A 120 -5.60 8.22 -5.95
CA GLU A 120 -5.63 9.68 -6.06
C GLU A 120 -4.24 10.31 -5.78
N ASP A 121 -3.19 9.64 -6.27
CA ASP A 121 -1.78 9.97 -6.02
C ASP A 121 -0.97 9.80 -7.30
N ARG A 122 -0.19 10.82 -7.67
CA ARG A 122 0.67 10.79 -8.86
C ARG A 122 1.92 9.92 -8.71
N PHE A 123 2.32 9.58 -7.48
CA PHE A 123 3.61 8.94 -7.20
C PHE A 123 3.86 7.67 -8.01
N PRO A 124 2.92 6.70 -8.14
CA PRO A 124 3.16 5.51 -8.96
C PRO A 124 3.52 5.84 -10.41
N ILE A 125 2.87 6.86 -11.00
CA ILE A 125 3.11 7.29 -12.38
C ILE A 125 4.49 7.94 -12.52
N LEU A 126 4.87 8.79 -11.55
CA LEU A 126 6.17 9.46 -11.56
C LEU A 126 7.32 8.46 -11.41
N ASP A 127 7.21 7.53 -10.46
CA ASP A 127 8.27 6.58 -10.17
C ASP A 127 8.54 5.65 -11.37
N VAL A 128 7.50 5.12 -12.02
CA VAL A 128 7.70 4.25 -13.19
C VAL A 128 8.25 5.00 -14.41
N LEU A 129 7.86 6.26 -14.60
CA LEU A 129 8.39 7.09 -15.69
C LEU A 129 9.84 7.51 -15.42
N ALA A 130 10.20 7.78 -14.16
CA ALA A 130 11.58 8.06 -13.76
C ALA A 130 12.50 6.83 -13.92
N GLN A 131 11.96 5.61 -13.83
CA GLN A 131 12.68 4.36 -14.11
C GLN A 131 12.80 4.04 -15.61
N THR A 132 12.06 4.73 -16.48
CA THR A 132 12.04 4.43 -17.92
C THR A 132 13.32 4.98 -18.57
N PRO A 133 14.19 4.12 -19.15
CA PRO A 133 15.42 4.58 -19.78
C PRO A 133 15.17 5.47 -21.00
N SER A 134 16.16 6.29 -21.32
CA SER A 134 16.25 6.96 -22.63
C SER A 134 16.37 5.92 -23.74
N ILE A 135 15.72 6.18 -24.87
CA ILE A 135 15.71 5.30 -26.05
C ILE A 135 16.39 5.99 -27.24
N PRO A 136 16.87 5.24 -28.24
CA PRO A 136 17.39 5.81 -29.48
C PRO A 136 16.35 6.66 -30.23
N ASP A 137 16.78 7.72 -30.93
CA ASP A 137 15.89 8.68 -31.62
C ASP A 137 14.99 8.05 -32.71
N SER A 138 15.43 6.92 -33.26
CA SER A 138 14.69 6.12 -34.25
C SER A 138 13.61 5.23 -33.64
N CYS A 139 13.54 5.14 -32.31
CA CYS A 139 12.65 4.24 -31.57
C CYS A 139 11.56 5.00 -30.81
N GLN A 140 10.52 4.30 -30.36
CA GLN A 140 9.43 4.91 -29.59
C GLN A 140 8.71 3.91 -28.67
N TRP A 141 8.31 4.35 -27.47
CA TRP A 141 7.44 3.55 -26.60
C TRP A 141 6.01 3.47 -27.15
N ALA A 142 5.40 2.29 -27.09
CA ALA A 142 3.98 2.09 -27.35
C ALA A 142 3.21 2.14 -26.02
N LEU A 143 2.42 3.21 -25.83
CA LEU A 143 1.65 3.43 -24.61
C LEU A 143 0.23 2.90 -24.78
N PHE A 144 -0.35 2.29 -23.76
CA PHE A 144 -1.70 1.74 -23.82
C PHE A 144 -2.33 1.69 -22.43
N LEU A 145 -3.67 1.64 -22.39
CA LEU A 145 -4.42 1.52 -21.13
C LEU A 145 -4.80 0.07 -20.82
N ARG A 146 -4.92 -0.77 -21.84
CA ARG A 146 -5.08 -2.21 -21.70
C ARG A 146 -4.76 -2.89 -23.03
N ASN A 147 -4.38 -4.17 -22.99
CA ASN A 147 -4.17 -4.94 -24.21
C ASN A 147 -5.45 -5.75 -24.56
N HIS A 148 -5.40 -6.53 -25.63
CA HIS A 148 -6.50 -7.41 -26.05
C HIS A 148 -6.76 -8.65 -25.16
N ASP A 149 -5.95 -8.85 -24.12
CA ASP A 149 -6.02 -10.02 -23.24
C ASP A 149 -6.62 -9.68 -21.88
N GLU A 150 -6.14 -8.61 -21.24
CA GLU A 150 -6.49 -8.23 -19.88
C GLU A 150 -5.84 -6.88 -19.51
N LEU A 151 -6.25 -6.32 -18.38
CA LEU A 151 -5.42 -5.42 -17.61
C LEU A 151 -4.40 -6.29 -16.89
N THR A 152 -3.23 -6.51 -17.50
CA THR A 152 -2.18 -7.38 -16.93
C THR A 152 -1.55 -6.73 -15.70
N LEU A 153 -1.40 -7.50 -14.62
CA LEU A 153 -0.75 -7.07 -13.37
C LEU A 153 0.51 -7.92 -13.11
N GLU A 154 1.19 -8.35 -14.17
CA GLU A 154 2.46 -9.06 -14.06
C GLU A 154 3.57 -8.13 -13.55
N MET A 155 3.65 -6.90 -14.07
CA MET A 155 4.71 -5.94 -13.75
C MET A 155 4.42 -5.08 -12.51
N VAL A 156 3.63 -5.57 -11.55
CA VAL A 156 3.37 -4.88 -10.27
C VAL A 156 3.80 -5.75 -9.08
N THR A 157 4.01 -5.11 -7.93
CA THR A 157 4.29 -5.82 -6.68
C THR A 157 3.08 -6.67 -6.25
N GLU A 158 3.28 -7.64 -5.36
CA GLU A 158 2.19 -8.45 -4.78
C GLU A 158 1.19 -7.57 -4.02
N GLU A 159 1.69 -6.56 -3.29
CA GLU A 159 0.90 -5.52 -2.62
C GLU A 159 0.03 -4.74 -3.61
N GLU A 160 0.66 -4.22 -4.67
CA GLU A 160 -0.01 -3.47 -5.73
C GLU A 160 -1.05 -4.32 -6.48
N ARG A 161 -0.73 -5.59 -6.77
CA ARG A 161 -1.65 -6.52 -7.45
C ARG A 161 -2.91 -6.78 -6.62
N LEU A 162 -2.74 -7.03 -5.32
CA LEU A 162 -3.87 -7.23 -4.42
C LEU A 162 -4.73 -5.96 -4.31
N PHE A 163 -4.09 -4.80 -4.23
CA PHE A 163 -4.78 -3.51 -4.31
C PHE A 163 -5.58 -3.37 -5.61
N MET A 164 -4.98 -3.67 -6.76
CA MET A 164 -5.62 -3.59 -8.07
C MET A 164 -6.82 -4.52 -8.20
N TYR A 165 -6.72 -5.76 -7.69
CA TYR A 165 -7.86 -6.67 -7.63
C TYR A 165 -9.00 -6.17 -6.75
N ARG A 166 -8.70 -5.57 -5.59
CA ARG A 166 -9.74 -4.99 -4.73
C ARG A 166 -10.37 -3.75 -5.38
N ALA A 167 -9.57 -2.97 -6.09
CA ALA A 167 -9.97 -1.70 -6.66
C ALA A 167 -10.83 -1.81 -7.92
N TYR A 168 -10.56 -2.82 -8.75
CA TYR A 168 -11.08 -2.93 -10.12
C TYR A 168 -11.78 -4.26 -10.41
N THR A 169 -12.01 -5.10 -9.40
CA THR A 169 -12.66 -6.40 -9.55
C THR A 169 -13.77 -6.58 -8.51
N ASP A 170 -14.95 -6.03 -8.79
CA ASP A 170 -16.16 -6.24 -7.98
C ASP A 170 -16.62 -7.71 -8.02
N ASP A 171 -16.49 -8.35 -9.18
CA ASP A 171 -16.81 -9.76 -9.39
C ASP A 171 -15.51 -10.60 -9.50
N PRO A 172 -15.26 -11.58 -8.61
CA PRO A 172 -14.08 -12.44 -8.68
C PRO A 172 -13.88 -13.16 -10.02
N GLU A 173 -14.93 -13.41 -10.80
CA GLU A 173 -14.81 -14.02 -12.13
C GLU A 173 -14.08 -13.12 -13.13
N ALA A 174 -14.00 -11.80 -12.89
CA ALA A 174 -13.21 -10.91 -13.74
C ALA A 174 -11.69 -11.07 -13.55
N ARG A 175 -11.22 -11.86 -12.58
CA ARG A 175 -9.80 -12.20 -12.40
C ARG A 175 -9.43 -13.35 -13.32
N ILE A 176 -8.36 -13.19 -14.09
CA ILE A 176 -7.83 -14.25 -14.94
C ILE A 176 -6.31 -14.18 -14.93
N ASN A 177 -5.63 -15.32 -14.82
CA ASN A 177 -4.17 -15.39 -14.66
C ASN A 177 -3.67 -14.44 -13.54
N LEU A 178 -2.89 -13.42 -13.92
CA LEU A 178 -2.39 -12.37 -13.04
C LEU A 178 -3.05 -11.01 -13.32
N GLY A 179 -4.09 -10.93 -14.15
CA GLY A 179 -4.74 -9.69 -14.57
C GLY A 179 -6.26 -9.66 -14.41
N ILE A 180 -6.85 -8.62 -15.00
CA ILE A 180 -8.30 -8.34 -14.92
C ILE A 180 -8.90 -8.29 -16.33
N ARG A 181 -9.84 -9.19 -16.65
CA ARG A 181 -10.49 -9.32 -17.96
C ARG A 181 -11.72 -8.43 -18.13
N ARG A 182 -11.51 -7.10 -18.02
CA ARG A 182 -12.57 -6.09 -18.18
C ARG A 182 -12.18 -5.04 -19.22
N ARG A 183 -13.12 -4.55 -20.04
CA ARG A 183 -12.87 -3.43 -20.97
C ARG A 183 -12.66 -2.11 -20.23
N LEU A 184 -12.15 -1.08 -20.91
CA LEU A 184 -11.79 0.20 -20.28
C LEU A 184 -12.98 0.87 -19.59
N ALA A 185 -14.13 0.94 -20.26
CA ALA A 185 -15.32 1.60 -19.69
C ALA A 185 -15.83 0.86 -18.44
N PRO A 186 -16.02 -0.48 -18.45
CA PRO A 186 -16.34 -1.25 -17.24
C PRO A 186 -15.29 -1.18 -16.12
N LEU A 187 -13.99 -1.05 -16.42
CA LEU A 187 -12.93 -0.84 -15.40
C LEU A 187 -13.09 0.50 -14.68
N LEU A 188 -13.60 1.52 -15.38
CA LEU A 188 -13.80 2.86 -14.85
C LEU A 188 -15.23 3.09 -14.35
N GLY A 189 -16.05 2.04 -14.30
CA GLY A 189 -17.43 2.06 -13.83
C GLY A 189 -18.36 2.89 -14.71
N GLY A 190 -18.14 2.89 -16.03
CA GLY A 190 -18.95 3.67 -16.99
C GLY A 190 -18.79 5.20 -16.90
N ASP A 191 -17.94 5.69 -15.98
CA ASP A 191 -17.77 7.13 -15.75
C ASP A 191 -16.96 7.78 -16.88
N ARG A 192 -17.69 8.54 -17.70
CA ARG A 192 -17.12 9.27 -18.84
C ARG A 192 -15.95 10.17 -18.45
N ARG A 193 -15.98 10.87 -17.30
CA ARG A 193 -14.88 11.78 -16.91
C ARG A 193 -13.60 11.01 -16.62
N LYS A 194 -13.72 9.82 -16.01
CA LYS A 194 -12.56 8.94 -15.76
C LYS A 194 -11.99 8.41 -17.08
N ILE A 195 -12.85 8.00 -18.01
CA ILE A 195 -12.45 7.52 -19.35
C ILE A 195 -11.73 8.64 -20.12
N GLU A 196 -12.30 9.85 -20.13
CA GLU A 196 -11.71 11.00 -20.80
C GLU A 196 -10.35 11.35 -20.19
N ARG A 197 -10.23 11.42 -18.86
CA ARG A 197 -8.95 11.68 -18.19
C ARG A 197 -7.89 10.62 -18.53
N MET A 198 -8.25 9.34 -18.52
CA MET A 198 -7.30 8.26 -18.86
C MET A 198 -6.78 8.38 -20.29
N ASN A 199 -7.68 8.65 -21.25
CA ASN A 199 -7.28 8.88 -22.63
C ASN A 199 -6.50 10.18 -22.81
N ALA A 200 -6.81 11.23 -22.04
CA ALA A 200 -6.04 12.47 -22.04
C ALA A 200 -4.63 12.30 -21.46
N LEU A 201 -4.44 11.43 -20.47
CA LEU A 201 -3.09 11.07 -20.01
C LEU A 201 -2.35 10.25 -21.07
N LEU A 202 -3.00 9.22 -21.63
CA LEU A 202 -2.43 8.41 -22.71
C LEU A 202 -1.99 9.27 -23.91
N LEU A 203 -2.81 10.24 -24.29
CA LEU A 203 -2.59 11.13 -25.44
C LEU A 203 -1.74 12.36 -25.12
N SER A 204 -1.29 12.54 -23.88
CA SER A 204 -0.36 13.62 -23.51
C SER A 204 1.06 13.14 -23.18
N LEU A 205 1.25 11.86 -22.89
CA LEU A 205 2.56 11.25 -22.64
C LEU A 205 3.35 11.01 -23.95
N PRO A 206 4.70 11.07 -23.90
CA PRO A 206 5.58 10.84 -25.04
C PRO A 206 5.53 9.37 -25.45
N GLY A 207 5.33 9.11 -26.75
CA GLY A 207 5.14 7.75 -27.25
C GLY A 207 4.09 7.65 -28.36
N THR A 208 3.81 6.42 -28.78
CA THR A 208 2.70 6.10 -29.69
C THR A 208 1.54 5.50 -28.89
N PRO A 209 0.41 6.21 -28.77
CA PRO A 209 -0.77 5.70 -28.07
C PRO A 209 -1.43 4.57 -28.88
N VAL A 210 -1.68 3.44 -28.21
CA VAL A 210 -2.38 2.27 -28.75
C VAL A 210 -3.74 2.17 -28.07
N ILE A 211 -4.80 2.23 -28.88
CA ILE A 211 -6.19 2.14 -28.44
C ILE A 211 -6.74 0.79 -28.92
N TYR A 212 -7.35 0.04 -28.01
CA TYR A 212 -8.01 -1.21 -28.36
C TYR A 212 -9.43 -0.93 -28.85
N TYR A 213 -9.86 -1.62 -29.92
CA TYR A 213 -11.13 -1.32 -30.57
C TYR A 213 -12.30 -1.36 -29.58
N GLY A 214 -13.22 -0.41 -29.72
CA GLY A 214 -14.38 -0.28 -28.84
C GLY A 214 -14.13 0.61 -27.62
N ASP A 215 -12.88 0.79 -27.17
CA ASP A 215 -12.60 1.71 -26.06
C ASP A 215 -12.93 3.16 -26.44
N GLU A 216 -12.80 3.53 -27.73
CA GLU A 216 -13.13 4.85 -28.27
C GLU A 216 -14.63 5.18 -28.27
N ILE A 217 -15.49 4.16 -28.16
CA ILE A 217 -16.94 4.34 -28.01
C ILE A 217 -17.43 3.99 -26.59
N GLY A 218 -16.55 3.53 -25.69
CA GLY A 218 -16.94 3.09 -24.34
C GLY A 218 -17.67 1.75 -24.34
N MET A 219 -17.24 0.83 -25.23
CA MET A 219 -17.81 -0.51 -25.34
C MET A 219 -17.64 -1.33 -24.04
N GLY A 220 -18.67 -2.08 -23.67
CA GLY A 220 -18.66 -2.97 -22.50
C GLY A 220 -18.10 -4.37 -22.76
N ASP A 221 -18.06 -5.17 -21.72
CA ASP A 221 -17.59 -6.55 -21.75
C ASP A 221 -18.69 -7.57 -21.37
N ASN A 222 -18.37 -8.85 -21.49
CA ASN A 222 -19.17 -9.95 -20.97
C ASN A 222 -18.28 -10.95 -20.25
N ILE A 223 -18.05 -10.74 -18.95
CA ILE A 223 -17.13 -11.55 -18.13
C ILE A 223 -17.53 -13.03 -18.02
N PHE A 224 -18.80 -13.37 -18.28
CA PHE A 224 -19.29 -14.74 -18.22
C PHE A 224 -18.86 -15.59 -19.43
N LEU A 225 -18.35 -14.95 -20.49
CA LEU A 225 -17.67 -15.67 -21.56
C LEU A 225 -16.32 -16.13 -21.02
N GLY A 226 -16.13 -17.45 -20.90
CA GLY A 226 -14.91 -18.05 -20.35
C GLY A 226 -13.63 -17.58 -21.04
N ASP A 227 -12.51 -17.69 -20.33
CA ASP A 227 -11.20 -17.18 -20.75
C ASP A 227 -11.23 -15.66 -21.03
N ARG A 228 -10.60 -15.18 -22.12
CA ARG A 228 -10.50 -13.76 -22.51
C ARG A 228 -11.61 -13.34 -23.48
N ASN A 229 -12.59 -14.21 -23.72
CA ASN A 229 -13.62 -13.97 -24.74
C ASN A 229 -14.54 -12.79 -24.40
N GLY A 230 -14.72 -12.49 -23.12
CA GLY A 230 -15.57 -11.39 -22.65
C GLY A 230 -15.18 -10.00 -23.15
N ILE A 231 -13.90 -9.81 -23.49
CA ILE A 231 -13.33 -8.54 -23.98
C ILE A 231 -12.97 -8.60 -25.47
N ARG A 232 -13.29 -9.71 -26.14
CA ARG A 232 -13.03 -9.95 -27.57
C ARG A 232 -14.33 -10.03 -28.39
N THR A 233 -15.44 -9.62 -27.78
CA THR A 233 -16.77 -9.56 -28.39
C THR A 233 -16.78 -8.67 -29.64
N PRO A 234 -17.63 -8.97 -30.65
CA PRO A 234 -17.69 -8.21 -31.90
C PRO A 234 -17.86 -6.70 -31.70
N MET A 235 -17.19 -5.91 -32.55
CA MET A 235 -17.30 -4.44 -32.53
C MET A 235 -18.73 -3.96 -32.82
N GLN A 236 -19.14 -2.90 -32.12
CA GLN A 236 -20.50 -2.37 -32.17
C GLN A 236 -20.63 -1.23 -33.18
N TRP A 237 -20.86 -1.56 -34.46
CA TRP A 237 -20.92 -0.58 -35.55
C TRP A 237 -22.25 0.17 -35.64
N SER A 238 -23.37 -0.55 -35.56
CA SER A 238 -24.73 -0.01 -35.65
C SER A 238 -25.67 -0.63 -34.61
N GLY A 239 -26.88 -0.07 -34.47
CA GLY A 239 -27.94 -0.67 -33.65
C GLY A 239 -28.68 -1.84 -34.31
N ASP A 240 -28.30 -2.21 -35.54
CA ASP A 240 -28.94 -3.25 -36.35
C ASP A 240 -28.50 -4.67 -35.92
N ARG A 241 -28.98 -5.69 -36.62
CA ARG A 241 -28.63 -7.10 -36.44
C ARG A 241 -27.12 -7.28 -36.33
N ASN A 242 -26.70 -8.06 -35.33
CA ASN A 242 -25.30 -8.32 -35.00
C ASN A 242 -24.44 -7.04 -34.85
N SER A 243 -25.07 -5.93 -34.46
CA SER A 243 -24.47 -4.60 -34.37
C SER A 243 -23.74 -4.14 -35.65
N GLY A 244 -24.19 -4.61 -36.82
CA GLY A 244 -23.55 -4.32 -38.10
C GLY A 244 -22.20 -5.03 -38.33
N PHE A 245 -21.78 -5.94 -37.44
CA PHE A 245 -20.53 -6.69 -37.59
C PHE A 245 -20.63 -7.85 -38.59
N SER A 246 -21.79 -8.52 -38.67
CA SER A 246 -21.99 -9.70 -39.52
C SER A 246 -23.45 -9.85 -39.94
N THR A 247 -23.71 -10.41 -41.11
CA THR A 247 -25.07 -10.76 -41.57
C THR A 247 -25.50 -12.16 -41.15
N ALA A 248 -24.64 -12.93 -40.46
CA ALA A 248 -24.92 -14.30 -40.04
C ALA A 248 -26.13 -14.40 -39.08
N ASP A 249 -26.66 -15.61 -38.91
CA ASP A 249 -27.58 -15.90 -37.80
C ASP A 249 -26.90 -15.54 -36.46
N PRO A 250 -27.55 -14.78 -35.55
CA PRO A 250 -26.97 -14.44 -34.25
C PRO A 250 -26.48 -15.66 -33.46
N GLN A 251 -27.14 -16.82 -33.59
CA GLN A 251 -26.73 -18.07 -32.93
C GLN A 251 -25.48 -18.70 -33.55
N ARG A 252 -25.10 -18.28 -34.76
CA ARG A 252 -23.90 -18.72 -35.48
C ARG A 252 -22.72 -17.77 -35.30
N LEU A 253 -22.86 -16.69 -34.54
CA LEU A 253 -21.74 -15.85 -34.20
C LEU A 253 -20.74 -16.64 -33.34
N HIS A 254 -19.45 -16.52 -33.65
CA HIS A 254 -18.41 -17.18 -32.86
C HIS A 254 -18.39 -16.68 -31.41
N LEU A 255 -18.58 -15.38 -31.21
CA LEU A 255 -18.77 -14.75 -29.91
C LEU A 255 -20.05 -13.90 -29.93
N PRO A 256 -20.83 -13.88 -28.85
CA PRO A 256 -22.05 -13.09 -28.78
C PRO A 256 -21.75 -11.59 -28.68
N LEU A 257 -22.77 -10.78 -28.97
CA LEU A 257 -22.73 -9.34 -28.76
C LEU A 257 -22.80 -8.99 -27.27
N VAL A 258 -22.42 -7.77 -26.93
CA VAL A 258 -22.68 -7.22 -25.60
C VAL A 258 -24.15 -6.83 -25.49
N VAL A 259 -24.86 -7.52 -24.60
CA VAL A 259 -26.29 -7.33 -24.32
C VAL A 259 -26.55 -6.89 -22.88
N ASP A 260 -25.49 -6.53 -22.15
CA ASP A 260 -25.61 -5.90 -20.83
C ASP A 260 -26.39 -4.58 -20.95
N TYR A 261 -27.27 -4.28 -20.00
CA TYR A 261 -28.14 -3.09 -20.07
C TYR A 261 -27.36 -1.78 -20.15
N GLU A 262 -26.25 -1.66 -19.40
CA GLU A 262 -25.44 -0.43 -19.35
C GLU A 262 -24.66 -0.22 -20.65
N TYR A 263 -24.25 -1.31 -21.31
CA TYR A 263 -23.37 -1.28 -22.48
C TYR A 263 -23.99 -1.84 -23.76
N HIS A 264 -25.33 -1.92 -23.82
CA HIS A 264 -26.06 -2.62 -24.86
C HIS A 264 -25.70 -2.09 -26.26
N HIS A 265 -25.47 -2.99 -27.22
CA HIS A 265 -25.03 -2.62 -28.57
C HIS A 265 -26.01 -1.68 -29.31
N GLN A 266 -27.30 -1.70 -28.98
CA GLN A 266 -28.29 -0.78 -29.54
C GLN A 266 -28.15 0.66 -29.02
N THR A 267 -27.54 0.85 -27.85
CA THR A 267 -27.33 2.16 -27.23
C THR A 267 -25.93 2.69 -27.53
N ILE A 268 -24.92 1.84 -27.36
CA ILE A 268 -23.50 2.18 -27.57
C ILE A 268 -23.06 1.59 -28.91
N HIS A 269 -23.02 2.39 -29.96
CA HIS A 269 -22.47 1.94 -31.25
C HIS A 269 -21.95 3.13 -32.07
N VAL A 270 -21.11 2.83 -33.06
CA VAL A 270 -20.42 3.85 -33.87
C VAL A 270 -21.41 4.78 -34.58
N GLU A 271 -22.44 4.27 -35.23
CA GLU A 271 -23.43 5.07 -35.98
C GLU A 271 -24.11 6.14 -35.12
N ALA A 272 -24.66 5.79 -33.95
CA ALA A 272 -25.25 6.76 -33.01
C ALA A 272 -24.23 7.78 -32.51
N GLN A 273 -23.01 7.34 -32.14
CA GLN A 273 -21.99 8.27 -31.65
C GLN A 273 -21.45 9.20 -32.74
N GLN A 274 -21.41 8.77 -34.00
CA GLN A 274 -21.04 9.63 -35.13
C GLN A 274 -22.06 10.75 -35.36
N ARG A 275 -23.36 10.48 -35.12
CA ARG A 275 -24.43 11.48 -35.21
C ARG A 275 -24.47 12.46 -34.04
N ASN A 276 -23.78 12.16 -32.93
CA ASN A 276 -23.74 13.00 -31.74
C ASN A 276 -22.36 13.69 -31.58
N PRO A 277 -22.25 15.02 -31.81
CA PRO A 277 -21.00 15.77 -31.64
C PRO A 277 -20.43 15.74 -30.22
N SER A 278 -21.29 15.51 -29.22
CA SER A 278 -20.93 15.41 -27.81
C SER A 278 -20.62 13.98 -27.39
N SER A 279 -20.57 12.99 -28.29
CA SER A 279 -20.23 11.60 -27.96
C SER A 279 -18.77 11.42 -27.53
N LEU A 280 -18.47 10.28 -26.92
CA LEU A 280 -17.09 9.90 -26.58
C LEU A 280 -16.25 9.75 -27.86
N LEU A 281 -16.79 9.12 -28.90
CA LEU A 281 -16.12 9.00 -30.21
C LEU A 281 -15.74 10.37 -30.80
N SER A 282 -16.68 11.32 -30.79
CA SER A 282 -16.45 12.68 -31.28
C SER A 282 -15.40 13.41 -30.44
N TRP A 283 -15.40 13.20 -29.12
CA TRP A 283 -14.38 13.72 -28.21
C TRP A 283 -13.00 13.11 -28.46
N MET A 284 -12.89 11.78 -28.62
CA MET A 284 -11.66 11.08 -28.97
C MET A 284 -11.07 11.58 -30.29
N LYS A 285 -11.90 11.75 -31.32
CA LYS A 285 -11.47 12.31 -32.62
C LYS A 285 -10.85 13.70 -32.47
N ARG A 286 -11.47 14.58 -31.68
CA ARG A 286 -10.94 15.93 -31.40
C ARG A 286 -9.61 15.87 -30.66
N LEU A 287 -9.51 15.02 -29.64
CA LEU A 287 -8.30 14.89 -28.84
C LEU A 287 -7.12 14.32 -29.65
N ILE A 288 -7.38 13.34 -30.52
CA ILE A 288 -6.37 12.79 -31.46
C ILE A 288 -5.94 13.85 -32.49
N ALA A 289 -6.89 14.63 -33.03
CA ALA A 289 -6.57 15.72 -33.94
C ALA A 289 -5.70 16.80 -33.26
N LEU A 290 -5.99 17.11 -32.00
CA LEU A 290 -5.21 18.05 -31.19
C LEU A 290 -3.79 17.52 -30.95
N ARG A 291 -3.63 16.24 -30.57
CA ARG A 291 -2.31 15.61 -30.43
C ARG A 291 -1.51 15.68 -31.74
N LYS A 292 -2.14 15.46 -32.89
CA LYS A 292 -1.47 15.55 -34.21
C LYS A 292 -1.01 16.96 -34.56
N ARG A 293 -1.65 18.00 -34.01
CA ARG A 293 -1.30 19.41 -34.25
C ARG A 293 -0.04 19.84 -33.50
N TYR A 294 0.18 19.31 -32.30
CA TYR A 294 1.29 19.68 -31.43
C TYR A 294 2.33 18.56 -31.33
N ARG A 295 3.55 18.83 -31.81
CA ARG A 295 4.63 17.84 -31.83
C ARG A 295 5.16 17.53 -30.43
N ALA A 296 5.02 18.47 -29.50
CA ALA A 296 5.39 18.32 -28.10
C ALA A 296 4.86 16.99 -27.49
N PHE A 297 3.58 16.66 -27.67
CA PHE A 297 3.01 15.45 -27.05
C PHE A 297 3.63 14.12 -27.51
N GLY A 298 4.16 14.05 -28.73
CA GLY A 298 4.69 12.80 -29.30
C GLY A 298 6.20 12.67 -29.23
N ARG A 299 6.93 13.77 -29.42
CA ARG A 299 8.40 13.82 -29.52
C ARG A 299 9.05 14.73 -28.48
N GLY A 300 8.26 15.51 -27.75
CA GLY A 300 8.75 16.47 -26.78
C GLY A 300 9.39 15.82 -25.56
N THR A 301 10.25 16.59 -24.90
CA THR A 301 10.79 16.23 -23.59
C THR A 301 9.68 16.34 -22.55
N LEU A 302 9.75 15.50 -21.52
CA LEU A 302 8.78 15.49 -20.43
C LEU A 302 9.47 16.00 -19.16
N GLU A 303 8.99 17.14 -18.66
CA GLU A 303 9.50 17.79 -17.44
C GLU A 303 8.41 17.80 -16.37
N PHE A 304 8.53 16.95 -15.35
CA PHE A 304 7.56 16.94 -14.26
C PHE A 304 7.62 18.22 -13.42
N ARG A 305 6.45 18.64 -12.95
CA ARG A 305 6.30 19.62 -11.88
C ARG A 305 5.81 18.88 -10.63
N HIS A 306 6.42 19.17 -9.49
CA HIS A 306 6.21 18.44 -8.24
C HIS A 306 5.46 19.30 -7.20
N PRO A 307 4.20 19.73 -7.45
CA PRO A 307 3.47 20.52 -6.46
C PRO A 307 3.23 19.72 -5.18
N ALA A 308 3.06 20.38 -4.04
CA ALA A 308 2.80 19.71 -2.76
C ALA A 308 1.53 18.83 -2.79
N ASN A 309 0.53 19.21 -3.59
CA ASN A 309 -0.67 18.39 -3.80
C ASN A 309 -0.37 17.15 -4.67
N ARG A 310 -0.32 15.98 -4.04
CA ARG A 310 -0.03 14.69 -4.68
C ARG A 310 -1.14 14.18 -5.60
N SER A 311 -2.38 14.66 -5.43
CA SER A 311 -3.52 14.27 -6.26
C SER A 311 -3.54 14.94 -7.63
N VAL A 312 -2.59 15.85 -7.90
CA VAL A 312 -2.44 16.50 -9.19
C VAL A 312 -1.13 16.07 -9.85
N LEU A 313 -1.25 15.44 -11.01
CA LEU A 313 -0.13 15.18 -11.91
C LEU A 313 0.05 16.38 -12.83
N ALA A 314 1.24 16.98 -12.83
CA ALA A 314 1.58 18.11 -13.68
C ALA A 314 2.93 17.90 -14.36
N PHE A 315 3.00 18.18 -15.65
CA PHE A 315 4.25 18.16 -16.41
C PHE A 315 4.19 19.11 -17.60
N ILE A 316 5.37 19.53 -18.06
CA ILE A 316 5.52 20.30 -19.27
C ILE A 316 6.07 19.39 -20.36
N SER A 317 5.39 19.39 -21.49
CA SER A 317 5.85 18.75 -22.71
C SER A 317 6.43 19.84 -23.63
N ARG A 318 7.71 19.72 -23.99
CA ARG A 318 8.43 20.75 -24.76
C ARG A 318 9.04 20.19 -26.03
N TRP A 319 8.80 20.89 -27.15
CA TRP A 319 9.43 20.59 -28.43
C TRP A 319 9.67 21.89 -29.22
N ASP A 320 10.93 22.22 -29.45
CA ASP A 320 11.33 23.50 -30.07
C ASP A 320 10.71 24.72 -29.33
N GLN A 321 9.85 25.50 -29.99
CA GLN A 321 9.14 26.65 -29.40
C GLN A 321 7.80 26.26 -28.75
N GLU A 322 7.34 25.02 -28.90
CA GLU A 322 6.10 24.54 -28.28
C GLU A 322 6.35 24.16 -26.82
N ALA A 323 5.60 24.77 -25.90
CA ALA A 323 5.57 24.38 -24.50
C ALA A 323 4.11 24.18 -24.05
N ILE A 324 3.78 22.96 -23.64
CA ILE A 324 2.44 22.58 -23.21
C ILE A 324 2.49 22.11 -21.77
N LEU A 325 1.80 22.83 -20.90
CA LEU A 325 1.56 22.44 -19.52
C LEU A 325 0.35 21.49 -19.47
N VAL A 326 0.59 20.25 -19.07
CA VAL A 326 -0.44 19.24 -18.82
C VAL A 326 -0.68 19.16 -17.33
N VAL A 327 -1.94 19.31 -16.91
CA VAL A 327 -2.34 19.21 -15.51
C VAL A 327 -3.54 18.29 -15.40
N ALA A 328 -3.44 17.22 -14.63
CA ALA A 328 -4.50 16.24 -14.46
C ALA A 328 -4.84 16.04 -12.98
N ASN A 329 -6.12 16.22 -12.65
CA ASN A 329 -6.65 15.90 -11.34
C ASN A 329 -6.95 14.40 -11.26
N LEU A 330 -6.16 13.68 -10.46
CA LEU A 330 -6.34 12.25 -10.20
C LEU A 330 -7.47 11.98 -9.20
N SER A 331 -7.89 12.98 -8.43
CA SER A 331 -8.96 12.89 -7.43
C SER A 331 -10.36 12.96 -8.04
N LYS A 332 -11.33 12.37 -7.32
CA LYS A 332 -12.78 12.54 -7.55
C LYS A 332 -13.35 13.84 -6.95
N PHE A 333 -12.50 14.68 -6.35
CA PHE A 333 -12.88 15.96 -5.75
C PHE A 333 -12.25 17.15 -6.47
N HIS A 334 -12.72 18.36 -6.18
CA HIS A 334 -12.08 19.58 -6.65
C HIS A 334 -10.71 19.72 -5.97
N GLN A 335 -9.67 20.00 -6.75
CA GLN A 335 -8.30 20.14 -6.24
C GLN A 335 -7.77 21.54 -6.52
N HIS A 336 -7.16 22.14 -5.49
CA HIS A 336 -6.34 23.33 -5.64
C HIS A 336 -4.87 22.94 -5.70
N VAL A 337 -4.12 23.57 -6.59
CA VAL A 337 -2.69 23.32 -6.77
C VAL A 337 -1.96 24.62 -7.06
N GLU A 338 -0.76 24.75 -6.52
CA GLU A 338 0.19 25.81 -6.85
C GLU A 338 1.35 25.17 -7.61
N LEU A 339 1.57 25.60 -8.85
CA LEU A 339 2.59 25.05 -9.74
C LEU A 339 3.80 25.97 -9.84
N ASP A 340 4.99 25.41 -9.73
CA ASP A 340 6.21 26.13 -10.08
C ASP A 340 6.38 26.17 -11.61
N LEU A 341 6.23 27.36 -12.19
CA LEU A 341 6.40 27.64 -13.61
C LEU A 341 7.57 28.61 -13.85
N ALA A 342 8.60 28.58 -13.00
CA ALA A 342 9.83 29.34 -13.21
C ALA A 342 10.38 29.13 -14.64
N GLY A 343 10.77 30.24 -15.29
CA GLY A 343 11.22 30.25 -16.69
C GLY A 343 10.13 30.54 -17.72
N PHE A 344 8.86 30.61 -17.32
CA PHE A 344 7.73 30.99 -18.18
C PHE A 344 7.14 32.36 -17.79
N ASP A 345 7.97 33.24 -17.22
CA ASP A 345 7.57 34.57 -16.79
C ASP A 345 6.88 35.34 -17.92
N ARG A 346 5.74 35.95 -17.60
CA ARG A 346 4.91 36.74 -18.53
C ARG A 346 4.27 35.94 -19.67
N THR A 347 4.28 34.61 -19.65
CA THR A 347 3.44 33.81 -20.56
C THR A 347 1.99 33.76 -20.07
N VAL A 348 1.03 33.59 -20.96
CA VAL A 348 -0.37 33.28 -20.68
C VAL A 348 -0.64 31.83 -21.06
N PRO A 349 -1.01 30.97 -20.09
CA PRO A 349 -1.48 29.64 -20.40
C PRO A 349 -2.83 29.73 -21.14
N VAL A 350 -2.94 29.11 -22.32
CA VAL A 350 -4.16 29.07 -23.13
C VAL A 350 -4.62 27.63 -23.26
N GLU A 351 -5.87 27.35 -22.89
CA GLU A 351 -6.42 25.99 -22.95
C GLU A 351 -6.58 25.53 -24.41
N LEU A 352 -6.02 24.36 -24.74
CA LEU A 352 -5.83 23.95 -26.13
C LEU A 352 -7.12 23.45 -26.82
N MET A 353 -8.16 23.07 -26.10
CA MET A 353 -9.43 22.61 -26.69
C MET A 353 -10.41 23.76 -26.99
N GLY A 354 -10.51 24.72 -26.08
CA GLY A 354 -11.45 25.83 -26.08
C GLY A 354 -10.81 27.20 -26.30
N HIS A 355 -9.49 27.29 -26.36
CA HIS A 355 -8.71 28.52 -26.56
C HIS A 355 -8.98 29.60 -25.51
N ALA A 356 -9.36 29.19 -24.29
CA ALA A 356 -9.60 30.10 -23.19
C ALA A 356 -8.27 30.51 -22.53
N PRO A 357 -7.92 31.81 -22.47
CA PRO A 357 -6.72 32.27 -21.78
C PRO A 357 -6.92 32.22 -20.25
N PHE A 358 -5.88 31.80 -19.55
CA PHE A 358 -5.78 31.83 -18.09
C PHE A 358 -4.99 33.07 -17.64
N PRO A 359 -4.99 33.41 -16.34
CA PRO A 359 -4.16 34.50 -15.82
C PRO A 359 -2.67 34.33 -16.22
N PRO A 360 -1.93 35.41 -16.50
CA PRO A 360 -0.53 35.34 -16.86
C PRO A 360 0.33 34.74 -15.74
N VAL A 361 1.38 34.02 -16.11
CA VAL A 361 2.38 33.46 -15.19
C VAL A 361 3.20 34.59 -14.58
N GLY A 362 3.09 34.72 -13.26
CA GLY A 362 3.88 35.65 -12.45
C GLY A 362 5.16 35.01 -11.90
N ARG A 363 5.86 35.74 -11.02
CA ARG A 363 7.11 35.28 -10.38
C ARG A 363 6.90 34.28 -9.23
N GLY A 364 5.67 34.13 -8.74
CA GLY A 364 5.30 33.21 -7.67
C GLY A 364 4.64 31.93 -8.20
N PRO A 365 4.33 30.97 -7.32
CA PRO A 365 3.63 29.75 -7.70
C PRO A 365 2.30 30.06 -8.41
N TYR A 366 2.01 29.33 -9.48
CA TYR A 366 0.85 29.55 -10.33
C TYR A 366 -0.37 28.77 -9.81
N PRO A 367 -1.44 29.45 -9.34
CA PRO A 367 -2.58 28.78 -8.74
C PRO A 367 -3.55 28.24 -9.80
N LEU A 368 -3.96 26.99 -9.66
CA LEU A 368 -5.02 26.37 -10.46
C LEU A 368 -6.05 25.67 -9.56
N THR A 369 -7.30 25.66 -10.03
CA THR A 369 -8.38 24.87 -9.44
C THR A 369 -8.93 23.93 -10.50
N LEU A 370 -8.95 22.64 -10.20
CA LEU A 370 -9.39 21.58 -11.11
C LEU A 370 -10.66 20.92 -10.57
N ALA A 371 -11.66 20.74 -11.42
CA ALA A 371 -12.85 19.96 -11.08
C ALA A 371 -12.52 18.46 -10.93
N PRO A 372 -13.38 17.66 -10.28
CA PRO A 372 -13.25 16.20 -10.20
C PRO A 372 -12.89 15.56 -11.53
N HIS A 373 -11.83 14.76 -11.55
CA HIS A 373 -11.35 14.05 -12.74
C HIS A 373 -11.00 14.94 -13.94
N ALA A 374 -10.93 16.27 -13.76
CA ALA A 374 -10.61 17.19 -14.84
C ALA A 374 -9.14 17.11 -15.22
N PHE A 375 -8.85 17.46 -16.46
CA PHE A 375 -7.50 17.69 -16.94
C PHE A 375 -7.50 18.96 -17.79
N LEU A 376 -6.35 19.62 -17.88
CA LEU A 376 -6.11 20.80 -18.69
C LEU A 376 -4.85 20.57 -19.52
N TRP A 377 -4.92 20.88 -20.80
CA TRP A 377 -3.76 21.05 -21.67
C TRP A 377 -3.66 22.53 -21.98
N LEU A 378 -2.60 23.18 -21.51
CA LEU A 378 -2.42 24.62 -21.61
C LEU A 378 -1.17 24.91 -22.44
N GLY A 379 -1.32 25.56 -23.60
CA GLY A 379 -0.18 26.12 -24.33
C GLY A 379 0.34 27.35 -23.60
N LEU A 380 1.64 27.45 -23.37
CA LEU A 380 2.25 28.61 -22.71
C LEU A 380 2.60 29.67 -23.78
N GLU A 381 1.72 30.64 -23.97
CA GLU A 381 1.79 31.66 -25.04
C GLU A 381 2.15 33.06 -24.49
N ALA A 382 2.28 34.10 -25.31
CA ALA A 382 2.51 35.48 -24.83
C ALA A 382 1.20 36.17 -24.39
N PRO A 383 1.23 37.19 -23.50
CA PRO A 383 0.05 37.61 -22.74
C PRO A 383 -0.88 38.60 -23.47
N PRO A 384 -2.21 38.37 -23.46
CA PRO A 384 -3.24 39.41 -23.64
C PRO A 384 -3.69 39.99 -22.28
N GLY A 385 -4.10 41.27 -22.23
CA GLY A 385 -4.31 42.06 -20.99
C GLY A 385 -5.53 41.69 -20.11
N PRO A 386 -5.58 42.11 -18.81
CA PRO A 386 -6.34 41.42 -17.75
C PRO A 386 -7.52 42.21 -17.12
N GLU A 387 -8.58 41.53 -16.66
CA GLU A 387 -9.39 41.97 -15.50
C GLU A 387 -10.25 40.86 -14.81
N SER A 388 -10.00 40.70 -13.49
CA SER A 388 -10.87 40.41 -12.32
C SER A 388 -11.69 39.10 -12.14
N ALA A 389 -11.49 38.43 -10.99
CA ALA A 389 -12.54 38.19 -9.97
C ALA A 389 -12.02 37.43 -8.72
N SER A 390 -12.51 37.81 -7.53
CA SER A 390 -12.26 37.12 -6.25
C SER A 390 -13.53 36.96 -5.39
N ARG A 391 -13.47 35.99 -4.46
CA ARG A 391 -14.19 35.80 -3.17
C ARG A 391 -15.36 34.81 -3.09
N ALA A 392 -15.22 33.85 -2.17
CA ALA A 392 -16.32 33.27 -1.37
C ALA A 392 -15.80 32.76 0.01
N ARG A 393 -16.63 32.87 1.07
CA ARG A 393 -16.37 32.53 2.48
C ARG A 393 -17.38 31.50 3.02
N ALA A 394 -17.02 30.90 4.17
CA ALA A 394 -17.55 29.69 4.83
C ALA A 394 -18.86 29.81 5.66
N ARG A 395 -19.37 28.66 6.17
CA ARG A 395 -20.57 28.46 7.02
C ARG A 395 -20.31 27.54 8.25
N THR A 396 -21.12 27.69 9.31
CA THR A 396 -21.10 27.03 10.64
C THR A 396 -22.26 26.03 10.88
N ALA A 397 -22.14 25.12 11.87
CA ALA A 397 -22.97 23.90 12.12
C ALA A 397 -24.18 24.03 13.10
N VAL A 398 -25.10 23.05 13.08
CA VAL A 398 -26.47 23.03 13.66
C VAL A 398 -26.64 21.93 14.76
N PRO A 399 -27.50 22.08 15.78
CA PRO A 399 -27.75 21.05 16.83
C PRO A 399 -28.69 19.88 16.43
N ILE A 400 -28.53 18.71 17.08
CA ILE A 400 -29.23 17.43 16.78
C ILE A 400 -30.48 17.22 17.66
N VAL A 401 -31.64 16.97 17.05
CA VAL A 401 -32.92 16.65 17.71
C VAL A 401 -33.48 15.34 17.14
N VAL A 402 -34.00 14.46 18.01
CA VAL A 402 -34.42 13.08 17.65
C VAL A 402 -35.84 12.81 18.13
N ARG A 403 -36.65 12.10 17.35
CA ARG A 403 -38.03 11.73 17.71
C ARG A 403 -38.13 10.34 18.35
N ASP A 404 -39.03 10.23 19.31
CA ASP A 404 -39.46 9.04 20.06
C ASP A 404 -38.36 8.35 20.91
N SER A 405 -37.28 7.89 20.27
CA SER A 405 -36.23 7.12 20.92
C SER A 405 -34.85 7.51 20.38
N TRP A 406 -33.86 7.66 21.27
CA TRP A 406 -32.47 7.90 20.90
C TRP A 406 -31.91 6.81 19.97
N GLU A 407 -32.46 5.59 20.03
CA GLU A 407 -32.04 4.47 19.18
C GLU A 407 -32.22 4.81 17.70
N ASN A 408 -33.10 5.76 17.35
CA ASN A 408 -33.27 6.24 15.98
C ASN A 408 -32.00 6.88 15.38
N LEU A 409 -31.05 7.32 16.21
CA LEU A 409 -29.74 7.81 15.78
C LEU A 409 -28.81 6.71 15.25
N VAL A 410 -28.98 5.48 15.72
CA VAL A 410 -28.06 4.35 15.43
C VAL A 410 -28.72 3.27 14.57
N ILE A 411 -30.01 2.98 14.80
CA ILE A 411 -30.76 1.96 14.05
C ILE A 411 -31.89 2.54 13.17
N GLY A 412 -32.43 3.72 13.48
CA GLY A 412 -33.60 4.32 12.79
C GLY A 412 -33.28 5.20 11.58
N GLN A 413 -34.25 6.04 11.19
CA GLN A 413 -34.20 6.91 10.01
C GLN A 413 -33.47 8.25 10.26
N GLU A 414 -33.15 8.59 11.51
CA GLU A 414 -32.59 9.89 11.92
C GLU A 414 -31.06 9.87 12.09
N ARG A 415 -30.36 9.00 11.35
CA ARG A 415 -28.89 8.83 11.40
C ARG A 415 -28.09 10.07 10.94
N GLY A 416 -28.74 11.00 10.23
CA GLY A 416 -28.12 12.21 9.68
C GLY A 416 -27.48 13.10 10.76
N GLY A 417 -28.16 13.28 11.91
CA GLY A 417 -27.60 14.08 13.01
C GLY A 417 -26.33 13.47 13.59
N LEU A 418 -26.27 12.14 13.75
CA LEU A 418 -25.08 11.45 14.21
C LEU A 418 -23.93 11.55 13.19
N ALA A 419 -24.24 11.48 11.88
CA ALA A 419 -23.27 11.60 10.81
C ALA A 419 -22.51 12.95 10.81
N GLU A 420 -23.14 14.03 11.27
CA GLU A 420 -22.50 15.35 11.41
C GLU A 420 -21.59 15.46 12.63
N ALA A 421 -21.91 14.79 13.74
CA ALA A 421 -21.10 14.85 14.97
C ALA A 421 -19.90 13.88 14.97
N LEU A 422 -19.99 12.77 14.24
CA LEU A 422 -18.96 11.73 14.20
C LEU A 422 -17.57 12.24 13.73
N PRO A 423 -17.42 13.06 12.68
CA PRO A 423 -16.11 13.54 12.23
C PRO A 423 -15.35 14.33 13.30
N ASP A 424 -16.05 15.15 14.09
CA ASP A 424 -15.45 15.91 15.20
C ASP A 424 -15.07 15.01 16.36
N TYR A 425 -15.92 14.05 16.72
CA TYR A 425 -15.61 13.06 17.73
C TYR A 425 -14.37 12.23 17.35
N LEU A 426 -14.35 11.67 16.14
CA LEU A 426 -13.27 10.80 15.64
C LEU A 426 -11.92 11.51 15.68
N ARG A 427 -11.85 12.78 15.22
CA ARG A 427 -10.61 13.58 15.22
C ARG A 427 -9.98 13.75 16.61
N ARG A 428 -10.78 13.73 17.67
CA ARG A 428 -10.30 13.84 19.06
C ARG A 428 -9.74 12.53 19.62
N ARG A 429 -9.95 11.39 18.96
CA ARG A 429 -9.58 10.07 19.51
C ARG A 429 -8.12 9.69 19.22
N PRO A 430 -7.37 9.16 20.20
CA PRO A 430 -5.99 8.65 20.00
C PRO A 430 -5.90 7.59 18.91
N TRP A 431 -6.85 6.66 18.89
CA TRP A 431 -6.90 5.56 17.92
C TRP A 431 -7.31 5.97 16.49
N PHE A 432 -7.71 7.24 16.30
CA PHE A 432 -7.97 7.78 14.97
C PHE A 432 -6.67 8.40 14.44
N THR A 433 -5.86 7.60 13.77
CA THR A 433 -4.51 7.98 13.29
C THR A 433 -4.52 8.93 12.08
N GLU A 434 -5.67 9.11 11.42
CA GLU A 434 -5.81 9.91 10.18
C GLU A 434 -6.06 11.41 10.45
N ARG A 435 -5.56 11.96 11.55
CA ARG A 435 -5.88 13.33 12.04
C ARG A 435 -5.49 14.46 11.09
N ARG A 436 -4.47 14.23 10.27
CA ARG A 436 -3.97 15.21 9.28
C ARG A 436 -4.76 15.19 7.98
N ARG A 437 -5.59 14.17 7.75
CA ARG A 437 -6.37 14.01 6.52
C ARG A 437 -7.75 14.61 6.67
N ARG A 438 -8.28 15.15 5.58
CA ARG A 438 -9.61 15.75 5.57
C ARG A 438 -10.70 14.66 5.47
N VAL A 439 -11.43 14.46 6.57
CA VAL A 439 -12.65 13.63 6.62
C VAL A 439 -13.78 14.36 5.90
N LEU A 440 -14.41 13.68 4.93
CA LEU A 440 -15.54 14.21 4.15
C LEU A 440 -16.88 13.92 4.80
N SER A 441 -17.06 12.68 5.26
CA SER A 441 -18.29 12.21 5.87
C SER A 441 -17.99 11.03 6.82
N ALA A 442 -18.86 10.80 7.79
CA ALA A 442 -18.88 9.58 8.60
C ALA A 442 -20.31 9.10 8.72
N SER A 443 -20.59 7.84 8.37
CA SER A 443 -21.95 7.30 8.32
C SER A 443 -22.05 5.95 9.03
N VAL A 444 -23.17 5.70 9.70
CA VAL A 444 -23.44 4.42 10.37
C VAL A 444 -23.89 3.39 9.34
N VAL A 445 -23.11 2.33 9.18
CA VAL A 445 -23.39 1.19 8.29
C VAL A 445 -24.32 0.18 8.98
N GLU A 446 -24.04 -0.12 10.25
CA GLU A 446 -24.72 -1.17 11.00
C GLU A 446 -24.63 -0.86 12.50
N SER A 447 -25.67 -1.20 13.26
CA SER A 447 -25.66 -1.11 14.72
C SER A 447 -26.34 -2.33 15.33
N ILE A 448 -25.59 -3.10 16.12
CA ILE A 448 -26.04 -4.39 16.66
C ILE A 448 -26.14 -4.30 18.17
N ARG A 449 -27.33 -4.62 18.70
CA ARG A 449 -27.60 -4.59 20.14
C ARG A 449 -26.86 -5.71 20.87
N VAL A 450 -26.14 -5.38 21.94
CA VAL A 450 -25.33 -6.30 22.75
C VAL A 450 -26.01 -6.64 24.08
N THR A 451 -26.65 -5.66 24.72
CA THR A 451 -27.36 -5.81 26.00
C THR A 451 -28.87 -5.69 25.82
N ASP A 452 -29.61 -6.50 26.59
CA ASP A 452 -31.06 -6.45 26.71
C ASP A 452 -31.41 -5.67 28.02
N GLY A 453 -32.22 -4.60 27.95
CA GLY A 453 -32.62 -3.81 29.13
C GLY A 453 -32.87 -2.30 28.86
N ALA A 454 -33.12 -1.53 29.92
CA ALA A 454 -33.52 -0.10 29.85
C ALA A 454 -32.42 0.85 29.33
N THR A 455 -31.15 0.44 29.35
CA THR A 455 -30.02 1.18 28.74
C THR A 455 -29.23 0.24 27.81
N PRO A 456 -29.67 0.09 26.54
CA PRO A 456 -29.02 -0.82 25.60
C PRO A 456 -27.67 -0.26 25.10
N CYS A 457 -26.70 -1.16 24.96
CA CYS A 457 -25.41 -0.91 24.32
C CYS A 457 -25.41 -1.51 22.91
N PHE A 458 -24.88 -0.79 21.94
CA PHE A 458 -24.76 -1.22 20.55
C PHE A 458 -23.30 -1.29 20.12
N ILE A 459 -22.93 -2.29 19.31
CA ILE A 459 -21.72 -2.23 18.49
C ILE A 459 -22.11 -1.60 17.16
N THR A 460 -21.59 -0.41 16.89
CA THR A 460 -21.89 0.40 15.72
C THR A 460 -20.69 0.41 14.77
N LEU A 461 -20.90 0.00 13.52
CA LEU A 461 -19.92 0.11 12.44
C LEU A 461 -20.13 1.44 11.70
N VAL A 462 -19.08 2.26 11.64
CA VAL A 462 -19.06 3.60 11.03
C VAL A 462 -18.12 3.60 9.83
N ARG A 463 -18.63 3.92 8.65
CA ARG A 463 -17.84 4.15 7.45
C ARG A 463 -17.39 5.61 7.41
N VAL A 464 -16.09 5.85 7.33
CA VAL A 464 -15.49 7.18 7.27
C VAL A 464 -14.92 7.41 5.87
N GLU A 465 -15.37 8.45 5.19
CA GLU A 465 -14.90 8.82 3.85
C GLU A 465 -13.87 9.95 3.93
N TYR A 466 -12.80 9.85 3.13
CA TYR A 466 -11.71 10.81 3.09
C TYR A 466 -11.60 11.49 1.73
N ALA A 467 -10.97 12.66 1.71
CA ALA A 467 -10.70 13.40 0.47
C ALA A 467 -9.64 12.78 -0.44
N GLU A 468 -8.81 11.88 0.10
CA GLU A 468 -7.55 11.44 -0.52
C GLU A 468 -7.40 9.89 -0.57
N ARG A 469 -8.41 9.11 -0.15
CA ARG A 469 -8.33 7.63 -0.10
C ARG A 469 -9.70 6.94 -0.03
N GLU A 470 -9.68 5.61 -0.09
CA GLU A 470 -10.84 4.75 0.17
C GLU A 470 -11.38 4.88 1.59
N PRO A 471 -12.70 4.67 1.77
CA PRO A 471 -13.32 4.75 3.07
C PRO A 471 -12.84 3.64 4.01
N ASP A 472 -12.58 4.00 5.26
CA ASP A 472 -12.26 3.05 6.32
C ASP A 472 -13.52 2.72 7.12
N LEU A 473 -13.56 1.50 7.68
CA LEU A 473 -14.64 1.06 8.56
C LEU A 473 -14.14 1.07 10.01
N TYR A 474 -14.91 1.71 10.89
CA TYR A 474 -14.61 1.84 12.31
C TYR A 474 -15.67 1.19 13.19
N VAL A 475 -15.27 0.72 14.37
CA VAL A 475 -16.16 0.11 15.37
C VAL A 475 -16.28 1.01 16.60
N LEU A 476 -17.51 1.35 16.95
CA LEU A 476 -17.86 2.17 18.12
C LEU A 476 -18.92 1.44 18.98
N PRO A 477 -18.60 1.06 20.22
CA PRO A 477 -19.62 0.75 21.20
C PRO A 477 -20.38 2.04 21.55
N VAL A 478 -21.70 2.07 21.46
CA VAL A 478 -22.51 3.27 21.69
C VAL A 478 -23.60 2.99 22.72
N ALA A 479 -23.78 3.93 23.65
CA ALA A 479 -24.85 3.94 24.63
C ALA A 479 -25.37 5.36 24.87
N TRP A 480 -26.49 5.44 25.60
CA TRP A 480 -27.19 6.68 25.92
C TRP A 480 -27.31 6.88 27.44
N ALA A 481 -27.11 8.12 27.89
CA ALA A 481 -27.27 8.50 29.28
C ALA A 481 -28.05 9.82 29.42
N THR A 482 -28.84 9.92 30.49
CA THR A 482 -29.64 11.11 30.86
C THR A 482 -29.39 11.50 32.33
N GLY A 483 -29.78 12.72 32.70
CA GLY A 483 -29.80 13.19 34.10
C GLY A 483 -28.47 13.01 34.85
N ALA A 484 -28.52 12.45 36.06
CA ALA A 484 -27.35 12.24 36.91
C ALA A 484 -26.26 11.37 36.26
N ARG A 485 -26.65 10.39 35.43
CA ARG A 485 -25.70 9.51 34.74
C ARG A 485 -24.98 10.23 33.61
N ALA A 486 -25.66 11.09 32.85
CA ALA A 486 -25.03 11.94 31.84
C ALA A 486 -23.95 12.84 32.47
N ALA A 487 -24.30 13.50 33.59
CA ALA A 487 -23.35 14.35 34.33
C ALA A 487 -22.17 13.57 34.94
N GLU A 488 -22.34 12.28 35.25
CA GLU A 488 -21.25 11.41 35.71
C GLU A 488 -20.29 11.06 34.56
N VAL A 489 -20.82 10.64 33.40
CA VAL A 489 -20.03 10.32 32.21
C VAL A 489 -19.27 11.54 31.71
N GLU A 490 -19.89 12.73 31.72
CA GLU A 490 -19.22 13.98 31.34
C GLU A 490 -18.09 14.35 32.30
N ARG A 491 -18.25 14.12 33.62
CA ARG A 491 -17.20 14.40 34.61
C ARG A 491 -16.06 13.39 34.56
N ALA A 492 -16.39 12.10 34.45
CA ALA A 492 -15.41 11.02 34.49
C ALA A 492 -14.71 10.82 33.13
N HIS A 493 -15.43 11.00 32.03
CA HIS A 493 -15.00 10.61 30.68
C HIS A 493 -15.50 11.56 29.58
N ALA A 494 -15.33 12.88 29.75
CA ALA A 494 -15.72 13.90 28.75
C ALA A 494 -15.30 13.56 27.30
N ALA A 495 -14.13 12.97 27.12
CA ALA A 495 -13.60 12.59 25.81
C ALA A 495 -14.36 11.44 25.11
N LEU A 496 -15.20 10.69 25.82
CA LEU A 496 -16.03 9.61 25.27
C LEU A 496 -17.39 10.10 24.78
N VAL A 497 -17.77 11.36 25.03
CA VAL A 497 -19.04 11.93 24.56
C VAL A 497 -18.96 12.17 23.04
N ILE A 498 -19.86 11.54 22.30
CA ILE A 498 -19.97 11.63 20.84
C ILE A 498 -20.80 12.85 20.46
N ALA A 499 -22.01 12.95 21.02
CA ALA A 499 -22.95 14.03 20.71
C ALA A 499 -23.90 14.31 21.87
N ARG A 500 -24.39 15.55 21.94
CA ARG A 500 -25.56 15.93 22.74
C ARG A 500 -26.78 15.85 21.83
N ALA A 501 -27.87 15.29 22.32
CA ALA A 501 -29.12 15.27 21.58
C ALA A 501 -30.30 15.47 22.53
N THR A 502 -31.39 15.99 21.98
CA THR A 502 -32.67 16.06 22.67
C THR A 502 -33.61 15.02 22.05
N VAL A 503 -34.09 14.09 22.87
CA VAL A 503 -35.08 13.09 22.45
C VAL A 503 -36.47 13.63 22.77
N THR A 504 -37.32 13.74 21.76
CA THR A 504 -38.68 14.29 21.86
C THR A 504 -39.68 13.16 21.72
N GLY A 505 -40.46 12.87 22.76
CA GLY A 505 -41.44 11.78 22.77
C GLY A 505 -42.81 12.22 23.31
N PRO A 506 -43.79 11.29 23.39
CA PRO A 506 -45.15 11.56 23.86
C PRO A 506 -45.20 12.12 25.29
N ASP A 507 -44.23 11.75 26.13
CA ASP A 507 -44.13 12.12 27.54
C ASP A 507 -43.25 13.37 27.79
N GLY A 508 -42.76 14.03 26.74
CA GLY A 508 -41.95 15.25 26.82
C GLY A 508 -40.59 15.15 26.10
N SER A 509 -39.76 16.20 26.26
CA SER A 509 -38.39 16.25 25.71
C SER A 509 -37.37 15.92 26.79
N THR A 510 -36.46 14.99 26.50
CA THR A 510 -35.39 14.59 27.42
C THR A 510 -34.03 14.85 26.78
N ASP A 511 -33.23 15.70 27.44
CA ASP A 511 -31.84 15.91 27.05
C ASP A 511 -30.96 14.76 27.55
N GLY A 512 -30.02 14.35 26.70
CA GLY A 512 -29.02 13.37 27.06
C GLY A 512 -27.82 13.40 26.15
N ILE A 513 -26.94 12.43 26.40
CA ILE A 513 -25.68 12.29 25.67
C ILE A 513 -25.58 10.91 25.04
N LEU A 514 -25.07 10.91 23.81
CA LEU A 514 -24.59 9.72 23.14
C LEU A 514 -23.09 9.61 23.40
N TYR A 515 -22.62 8.48 23.91
CA TYR A 515 -21.22 8.29 24.28
C TYR A 515 -20.69 6.92 23.88
N ASP A 516 -19.36 6.83 23.78
CA ASP A 516 -18.65 5.58 23.55
C ASP A 516 -18.70 4.70 24.80
N ALA A 517 -19.43 3.60 24.68
CA ALA A 517 -19.77 2.70 25.77
C ALA A 517 -18.65 1.69 26.09
N ILE A 518 -17.45 1.83 25.53
CA ILE A 518 -16.33 0.94 25.82
C ILE A 518 -16.02 0.87 27.32
N ALA A 519 -16.14 2.00 28.02
CA ALA A 519 -15.90 2.11 29.46
C ALA A 519 -17.13 1.77 30.32
N GLU A 520 -18.28 1.45 29.71
CA GLU A 520 -19.50 1.13 30.44
C GLU A 520 -19.41 -0.30 31.00
N PRO A 521 -19.42 -0.51 32.33
CA PRO A 521 -19.24 -1.84 32.93
C PRO A 521 -20.26 -2.86 32.43
N ARG A 522 -21.51 -2.43 32.19
CA ARG A 522 -22.57 -3.28 31.63
C ARG A 522 -22.24 -3.75 30.22
N CYS A 523 -21.69 -2.87 29.37
CA CYS A 523 -21.32 -3.22 28.01
C CYS A 523 -20.09 -4.15 28.01
N ALA A 524 -19.06 -3.84 28.80
CA ALA A 524 -17.88 -4.68 28.96
C ALA A 524 -18.23 -6.10 29.41
N GLN A 525 -19.09 -6.26 30.42
CA GLN A 525 -19.55 -7.58 30.88
C GLN A 525 -20.37 -8.32 29.82
N ALA A 526 -21.17 -7.62 29.03
CA ALA A 526 -21.98 -8.23 27.99
C ALA A 526 -21.15 -8.80 26.85
N LEU A 527 -20.05 -8.12 26.45
CA LEU A 527 -19.10 -8.64 25.47
C LEU A 527 -18.43 -9.94 25.95
N LEU A 528 -18.00 -9.98 27.21
CA LEU A 528 -17.41 -11.18 27.81
C LEU A 528 -18.42 -12.35 27.87
N ARG A 529 -19.66 -12.06 28.29
CA ARG A 529 -20.75 -13.06 28.32
C ARG A 529 -21.14 -13.54 26.93
N ALA A 530 -21.08 -12.68 25.91
CA ALA A 530 -21.35 -13.06 24.53
C ALA A 530 -20.34 -14.13 24.05
N VAL A 531 -19.04 -13.91 24.29
CA VAL A 531 -17.99 -14.90 24.01
C VAL A 531 -18.18 -16.18 24.82
N GLY A 532 -18.41 -16.06 26.13
CA GLY A 532 -18.62 -17.22 27.01
C GLY A 532 -19.81 -18.08 26.61
N GLY A 533 -20.92 -17.44 26.22
CA GLY A 533 -22.17 -18.10 25.81
C GLY A 533 -22.24 -18.47 24.33
N ARG A 534 -21.23 -18.13 23.51
CA ARG A 534 -21.27 -18.29 22.04
C ARG A 534 -22.51 -17.63 21.41
N ARG A 535 -22.86 -16.43 21.89
CA ARG A 535 -24.06 -15.72 21.43
C ARG A 535 -23.95 -15.37 19.95
N HIS A 536 -25.11 -15.39 19.30
CA HIS A 536 -25.32 -14.88 17.95
C HIS A 536 -26.18 -13.63 18.06
N LEU A 537 -25.59 -12.46 17.79
CA LEU A 537 -26.25 -11.17 17.90
C LEU A 537 -26.72 -10.74 16.51
N LYS A 538 -28.05 -10.63 16.35
CA LYS A 538 -28.71 -10.33 15.09
C LYS A 538 -28.57 -8.85 14.73
N GLY A 539 -28.14 -8.55 13.51
CA GLY A 539 -28.16 -7.19 12.94
C GLY A 539 -29.05 -7.09 11.71
N ALA A 540 -29.13 -5.90 11.12
CA ALA A 540 -30.01 -5.66 9.96
C ALA A 540 -29.40 -6.17 8.65
N SER A 541 -28.10 -5.95 8.45
CA SER A 541 -27.34 -6.30 7.24
C SER A 541 -26.37 -7.48 7.46
N GLY A 542 -26.02 -7.75 8.71
CA GLY A 542 -25.18 -8.89 9.10
C GLY A 542 -25.30 -9.20 10.59
N ASP A 543 -24.73 -10.31 11.01
CA ASP A 543 -24.80 -10.79 12.40
C ASP A 543 -23.41 -10.74 13.05
N VAL A 544 -23.35 -10.44 14.36
CA VAL A 544 -22.13 -10.62 15.16
C VAL A 544 -22.16 -11.99 15.82
N VAL A 545 -21.18 -12.81 15.47
CA VAL A 545 -20.99 -14.17 15.97
C VAL A 545 -19.84 -14.20 16.97
N ALA A 546 -20.12 -14.66 18.19
CA ALA A 546 -19.09 -14.83 19.20
C ALA A 546 -18.43 -16.21 19.09
N LEU A 547 -17.11 -16.23 18.85
CA LEU A 547 -16.28 -17.42 18.79
C LEU A 547 -15.66 -17.73 20.14
N ARG A 548 -15.59 -19.01 20.50
CA ARG A 548 -15.00 -19.48 21.76
C ARG A 548 -14.02 -20.62 21.50
N THR A 549 -12.76 -20.40 21.85
CA THR A 549 -11.70 -21.41 21.71
C THR A 549 -11.77 -22.45 22.85
N PRO A 550 -11.08 -23.59 22.75
CA PRO A 550 -10.95 -24.54 23.85
C PRO A 550 -10.30 -23.94 25.11
N ALA A 551 -9.40 -22.96 24.95
CA ALA A 551 -8.69 -22.31 26.05
C ALA A 551 -9.59 -21.49 26.98
N PHE A 552 -10.81 -21.13 26.54
CA PHE A 552 -11.78 -20.43 27.37
C PHE A 552 -12.13 -21.20 28.66
N ARG A 553 -12.25 -22.54 28.60
CA ARG A 553 -12.68 -23.34 29.75
C ARG A 553 -11.67 -23.39 30.88
N SER A 554 -10.38 -23.24 30.56
CA SER A 554 -9.30 -23.25 31.56
C SER A 554 -9.05 -21.88 32.17
N ALA A 555 -9.68 -20.83 31.65
CA ALA A 555 -9.71 -19.54 32.33
C ALA A 555 -10.79 -19.56 33.43
N LYS A 556 -10.54 -18.94 34.59
CA LYS A 556 -11.51 -18.78 35.69
C LYS A 556 -12.72 -17.89 35.31
N THR A 557 -12.89 -17.55 34.04
CA THR A 557 -13.96 -16.72 33.46
C THR A 557 -15.37 -17.31 33.61
N SER A 558 -15.50 -18.60 33.86
CA SER A 558 -16.80 -19.31 33.92
C SER A 558 -17.55 -19.23 35.26
N ARG A 559 -16.92 -18.73 36.33
CA ARG A 559 -17.46 -18.80 37.71
C ARG A 559 -17.78 -17.45 38.38
N ALA A 560 -17.44 -16.31 37.78
CA ALA A 560 -17.67 -15.00 38.39
C ALA A 560 -18.87 -14.28 37.75
N THR A 561 -19.91 -14.03 38.54
CA THR A 561 -21.13 -13.32 38.11
C THR A 561 -20.92 -11.81 37.92
N THR A 562 -19.87 -11.25 38.55
CA THR A 562 -19.46 -9.85 38.45
C THR A 562 -17.93 -9.78 38.43
N ILE A 563 -17.34 -9.50 37.27
CA ILE A 563 -15.89 -9.26 37.11
C ILE A 563 -15.70 -7.76 36.92
N GLY A 564 -14.72 -7.17 37.60
CA GLY A 564 -14.34 -5.77 37.40
C GLY A 564 -13.78 -5.58 35.99
N SER A 565 -14.03 -4.43 35.38
CA SER A 565 -13.49 -4.11 34.06
C SER A 565 -12.94 -2.70 34.05
N ASN A 566 -11.69 -2.55 33.61
CA ASN A 566 -11.05 -1.26 33.42
C ASN A 566 -10.59 -1.10 31.97
N VAL A 567 -10.74 0.11 31.42
CA VAL A 567 -10.24 0.45 30.09
C VAL A 567 -8.78 0.91 30.20
N VAL A 568 -7.91 0.34 29.38
CA VAL A 568 -6.55 0.86 29.18
C VAL A 568 -6.61 1.82 27.99
N THR A 569 -6.33 3.11 28.24
CA THR A 569 -6.68 4.20 27.32
C THR A 569 -5.54 4.61 26.37
N GLU A 570 -4.40 3.91 26.38
CA GLU A 570 -3.14 4.37 25.78
C GLU A 570 -2.75 3.72 24.43
N GLU A 571 -3.65 2.99 23.76
CA GLU A 571 -3.32 2.30 22.50
C GLU A 571 -3.72 3.09 21.23
N LEU A 572 -2.87 2.98 20.19
CA LEU A 572 -2.99 3.72 18.91
C LEU A 572 -3.97 3.09 17.89
N SER A 573 -4.37 1.82 18.04
CA SER A 573 -5.27 1.13 17.08
C SER A 573 -6.56 0.59 17.68
N ASN A 574 -6.58 0.34 18.99
CA ASN A 574 -7.63 -0.45 19.63
C ASN A 574 -8.16 0.21 20.89
N SER A 575 -9.13 -0.44 21.51
CA SER A 575 -9.45 -0.20 22.92
C SER A 575 -9.37 -1.51 23.68
N THR A 576 -8.57 -1.51 24.75
CA THR A 576 -8.28 -2.69 25.54
C THR A 576 -9.07 -2.65 26.85
N LEU A 577 -9.84 -3.72 27.07
CA LEU A 577 -10.60 -3.96 28.29
C LEU A 577 -9.92 -5.06 29.10
N VAL A 578 -9.53 -4.74 30.33
CA VAL A 578 -8.95 -5.70 31.27
C VAL A 578 -10.03 -6.15 32.24
N TYR A 579 -10.30 -7.45 32.28
CA TYR A 579 -11.25 -8.10 33.18
C TYR A 579 -10.49 -8.70 34.36
N ASP A 580 -10.32 -7.88 35.41
CA ASP A 580 -9.47 -8.17 36.57
C ASP A 580 -8.12 -8.80 36.15
N ASP A 581 -7.68 -9.85 36.83
CA ASP A 581 -6.46 -10.62 36.52
C ASP A 581 -6.74 -11.84 35.62
N ILE A 582 -7.87 -11.86 34.91
CA ILE A 582 -8.39 -13.06 34.24
C ILE A 582 -8.23 -12.99 32.71
N ALA A 583 -8.73 -11.93 32.09
CA ALA A 583 -8.81 -11.83 30.64
C ALA A 583 -8.65 -10.39 30.14
N VAL A 584 -8.23 -10.27 28.88
CA VAL A 584 -8.07 -8.99 28.18
C VAL A 584 -8.84 -9.06 26.87
N LEU A 585 -9.75 -8.13 26.61
CA LEU A 585 -10.43 -7.99 25.33
C LEU A 585 -9.91 -6.78 24.57
N LYS A 586 -9.39 -7.02 23.38
CA LYS A 586 -8.96 -6.00 22.43
C LYS A 586 -10.09 -5.78 21.43
N LEU A 587 -10.70 -4.60 21.47
CA LEU A 587 -11.68 -4.16 20.47
C LEU A 587 -10.94 -3.38 19.38
N PHE A 588 -10.91 -3.93 18.16
CA PHE A 588 -10.28 -3.29 17.01
C PHE A 588 -11.12 -2.10 16.56
N ARG A 589 -10.55 -0.89 16.62
CA ARG A 589 -11.31 0.33 16.26
C ARG A 589 -11.42 0.50 14.77
N LYS A 590 -10.36 0.20 14.01
CA LYS A 590 -10.36 0.19 12.55
C LYS A 590 -10.38 -1.26 12.07
N VAL A 591 -11.39 -1.63 11.30
CA VAL A 591 -11.62 -3.01 10.85
C VAL A 591 -11.74 -3.07 9.32
N ASP A 592 -11.39 -4.22 8.75
CA ASP A 592 -11.46 -4.46 7.30
C ASP A 592 -11.87 -5.92 7.06
N GLU A 593 -12.30 -6.24 5.85
CA GLU A 593 -12.70 -7.58 5.45
C GLU A 593 -11.52 -8.56 5.49
N GLY A 594 -11.79 -9.73 6.07
CA GLY A 594 -10.89 -10.85 6.12
C GLY A 594 -10.27 -11.10 7.48
N ALA A 595 -9.33 -12.05 7.49
CA ALA A 595 -8.73 -12.54 8.72
C ALA A 595 -7.82 -11.51 9.39
N HIS A 596 -8.09 -11.22 10.66
CA HIS A 596 -7.26 -10.33 11.46
C HIS A 596 -6.03 -11.08 12.01
N PRO A 597 -4.80 -10.58 11.78
CA PRO A 597 -3.56 -11.23 12.23
C PRO A 597 -3.55 -11.58 13.73
N ASP A 598 -3.96 -10.67 14.61
CA ASP A 598 -3.97 -10.93 16.07
C ASP A 598 -4.82 -12.14 16.47
N PHE A 599 -6.02 -12.27 15.91
CA PHE A 599 -6.86 -13.45 16.15
C PHE A 599 -6.31 -14.70 15.45
N THR A 600 -5.88 -14.57 14.20
CA THR A 600 -5.49 -15.72 13.35
C THR A 600 -4.20 -16.37 13.84
N ILE A 601 -3.18 -15.55 14.10
CA ILE A 601 -1.90 -15.99 14.66
C ILE A 601 -2.13 -16.45 16.10
N GLY A 602 -2.86 -15.68 16.92
CA GLY A 602 -3.14 -16.03 18.30
C GLY A 602 -3.89 -17.36 18.49
N ASP A 603 -4.95 -17.62 17.71
CA ASP A 603 -5.68 -18.90 17.75
C ASP A 603 -4.78 -20.06 17.31
N TYR A 604 -3.98 -19.87 16.26
CA TYR A 604 -3.04 -20.88 15.80
C TYR A 604 -1.98 -21.23 16.87
N LEU A 605 -1.35 -20.22 17.49
CA LEU A 605 -0.38 -20.39 18.58
C LEU A 605 -1.03 -21.08 19.79
N THR A 606 -2.26 -20.69 20.13
CA THR A 606 -3.04 -21.29 21.23
C THR A 606 -3.29 -22.78 20.98
N ARG A 607 -3.70 -23.15 19.76
CA ARG A 607 -3.93 -24.56 19.38
C ARG A 607 -2.65 -25.39 19.36
N ARG A 608 -1.53 -24.77 19.02
CA ARG A 608 -0.19 -25.39 19.08
C ARG A 608 0.41 -25.38 20.49
N ARG A 609 -0.31 -24.86 21.49
CA ARG A 609 0.11 -24.77 22.90
C ARG A 609 1.44 -24.02 23.08
N PHE A 610 1.68 -23.01 22.24
CA PHE A 610 2.81 -22.10 22.41
C PHE A 610 2.61 -21.31 23.71
N ARG A 611 3.58 -21.38 24.64
CA ARG A 611 3.43 -20.86 26.01
C ARG A 611 3.79 -19.38 26.15
N HIS A 612 4.52 -18.83 25.18
CA HIS A 612 5.09 -17.49 25.23
C HIS A 612 4.26 -16.47 24.45
N ALA A 613 2.95 -16.72 24.34
CA ALA A 613 1.95 -15.80 23.83
C ALA A 613 0.65 -15.97 24.65
N PRO A 614 -0.15 -14.91 24.85
CA PRO A 614 -1.43 -15.03 25.54
C PRO A 614 -2.35 -16.01 24.82
N ALA A 615 -2.94 -16.96 25.56
CA ALA A 615 -3.91 -17.87 25.00
C ALA A 615 -5.17 -17.11 24.55
N VAL A 616 -5.53 -17.21 23.27
CA VAL A 616 -6.78 -16.64 22.74
C VAL A 616 -7.95 -17.46 23.29
N LEU A 617 -8.84 -16.81 24.02
CA LEU A 617 -10.03 -17.39 24.64
C LEU A 617 -11.24 -17.33 23.69
N GLY A 618 -11.29 -16.33 22.79
CA GLY A 618 -12.38 -16.16 21.84
C GLY A 618 -12.25 -14.90 21.00
N ALA A 619 -13.26 -14.63 20.18
CA ALA A 619 -13.35 -13.43 19.34
C ALA A 619 -14.80 -13.05 19.05
N LEU A 620 -15.01 -11.82 18.56
CA LEU A 620 -16.27 -11.38 17.98
C LEU A 620 -16.06 -11.16 16.49
N GLU A 621 -16.88 -11.80 15.64
CA GLU A 621 -16.82 -11.65 14.19
C GLU A 621 -18.14 -11.09 13.64
N TYR A 622 -18.08 -10.05 12.82
CA TYR A 622 -19.22 -9.60 12.02
C TYR A 622 -19.26 -10.36 10.69
N ARG A 623 -20.41 -10.95 10.39
CA ARG A 623 -20.63 -11.79 9.19
C ARG A 623 -21.82 -11.26 8.39
N ARG A 624 -21.61 -11.06 7.10
CA ARG A 624 -22.63 -10.63 6.14
C ARG A 624 -23.01 -11.76 5.20
N ARG A 625 -24.14 -11.61 4.49
CA ARG A 625 -24.59 -12.57 3.46
C ARG A 625 -23.60 -12.71 2.29
N ARG A 626 -22.84 -11.66 1.98
CA ARG A 626 -21.78 -11.62 0.96
C ARG A 626 -20.56 -10.89 1.57
N GLY A 627 -19.35 -11.40 1.34
CA GLY A 627 -18.08 -10.83 1.85
C GLY A 627 -17.34 -11.74 2.84
N GLU A 628 -16.06 -11.43 3.12
CA GLU A 628 -15.29 -12.15 4.14
C GLU A 628 -15.73 -11.72 5.56
N PRO A 629 -15.62 -12.59 6.59
CA PRO A 629 -15.85 -12.20 7.98
C PRO A 629 -14.94 -11.05 8.42
N ILE A 630 -15.43 -10.17 9.30
CA ILE A 630 -14.68 -9.08 9.91
C ILE A 630 -14.48 -9.38 11.38
N VAL A 631 -13.25 -9.52 11.85
CA VAL A 631 -12.97 -9.67 13.30
C VAL A 631 -13.10 -8.30 13.96
N LEU A 632 -14.01 -8.17 14.92
CA LEU A 632 -14.24 -6.93 15.67
C LEU A 632 -13.44 -6.88 16.97
N ALA A 633 -13.24 -8.02 17.62
CA ALA A 633 -12.51 -8.10 18.88
C ALA A 633 -11.85 -9.46 19.09
N THR A 634 -10.72 -9.49 19.80
CA THR A 634 -10.08 -10.70 20.31
C THR A 634 -10.11 -10.70 21.84
N LEU A 635 -10.49 -11.83 22.45
CA LEU A 635 -10.39 -12.07 23.89
C LEU A 635 -9.19 -12.98 24.17
N GLN A 636 -8.24 -12.49 24.97
CA GLN A 636 -6.99 -13.17 25.36
C GLN A 636 -6.95 -13.39 26.87
N ARG A 637 -6.13 -14.34 27.33
CA ARG A 637 -5.85 -14.53 28.76
C ARG A 637 -5.00 -13.37 29.29
N PHE A 638 -5.32 -12.88 30.48
CA PHE A 638 -4.47 -11.90 31.16
C PHE A 638 -3.15 -12.54 31.57
N VAL A 639 -2.05 -11.82 31.37
CA VAL A 639 -0.69 -12.27 31.70
C VAL A 639 -0.17 -11.39 32.84
N PRO A 640 -0.04 -11.90 34.07
CA PRO A 640 0.64 -11.18 35.15
C PRO A 640 2.08 -10.86 34.75
N ASN A 641 2.47 -9.60 34.88
CA ASN A 641 3.77 -9.10 34.42
C ASN A 641 4.24 -7.90 35.26
N ASP A 642 5.54 -7.65 35.23
CA ASP A 642 6.24 -6.56 35.94
C ASP A 642 6.59 -5.38 35.02
N GLY A 643 5.83 -5.21 33.94
CA GLY A 643 6.03 -4.23 32.88
C GLY A 643 6.41 -4.84 31.53
N ASP A 644 6.57 -3.98 30.53
CA ASP A 644 7.02 -4.39 29.20
C ASP A 644 8.56 -4.53 29.13
N GLY A 645 9.04 -5.15 28.06
CA GLY A 645 10.46 -5.34 27.79
C GLY A 645 11.19 -4.01 27.62
N TRP A 646 10.50 -2.95 27.20
CA TRP A 646 11.09 -1.63 27.04
C TRP A 646 11.47 -1.02 28.40
N GLN A 647 10.53 -0.98 29.35
CA GLN A 647 10.75 -0.52 30.72
C GLN A 647 11.80 -1.37 31.43
N TYR A 648 11.78 -2.69 31.24
CA TYR A 648 12.83 -3.57 31.75
C TYR A 648 14.20 -3.20 31.18
N THR A 649 14.31 -3.05 29.85
CA THR A 649 15.57 -2.72 29.16
C THR A 649 16.11 -1.35 29.59
N LEU A 650 15.26 -0.33 29.71
CA LEU A 650 15.68 1.00 30.17
C LEU A 650 16.20 0.99 31.61
N ARG A 651 15.58 0.21 32.52
CA ARG A 651 16.08 0.04 33.89
C ARG A 651 17.48 -0.58 33.91
N MET A 652 17.71 -1.58 33.05
CA MET A 652 19.00 -2.26 32.94
C MET A 652 20.07 -1.38 32.28
N LEU A 653 19.69 -0.60 31.26
CA LEU A 653 20.57 0.36 30.60
C LEU A 653 20.97 1.51 31.52
N ASP A 654 20.07 2.00 32.39
CA ASP A 654 20.43 3.05 33.35
C ASP A 654 21.43 2.54 34.40
N ARG A 655 21.35 1.26 34.77
CA ARG A 655 22.38 0.61 35.60
C ARG A 655 23.70 0.51 34.86
N TYR A 656 23.70 -0.04 33.64
CA TYR A 656 24.88 -0.14 32.78
C TYR A 656 25.56 1.22 32.59
N ARG A 657 24.78 2.28 32.33
CA ARG A 657 25.27 3.65 32.19
C ARG A 657 26.08 4.07 33.42
N ARG A 658 25.56 3.86 34.62
CA ARG A 658 26.27 4.22 35.87
C ARG A 658 27.55 3.41 36.07
N GLU A 659 27.59 2.17 35.58
CA GLU A 659 28.75 1.28 35.69
C GLU A 659 29.88 1.66 34.72
N VAL A 660 29.57 2.21 33.54
CA VAL A 660 30.57 2.63 32.54
C VAL A 660 30.87 4.12 32.53
N THR A 661 30.14 4.93 33.31
CA THR A 661 30.35 6.38 33.37
C THR A 661 31.75 6.69 33.91
N GLY A 662 32.55 7.40 33.11
CA GLY A 662 33.91 7.79 33.48
C GLY A 662 35.00 6.79 33.08
N GLU A 663 34.63 5.64 32.49
CA GLU A 663 35.58 4.71 31.87
C GLU A 663 35.91 5.13 30.42
N PRO A 664 37.13 4.84 29.93
CA PRO A 664 37.46 5.07 28.52
C PRO A 664 36.65 4.15 27.60
N ASP A 665 36.37 4.61 26.38
CA ASP A 665 35.69 3.83 25.36
C ASP A 665 36.42 2.51 25.06
N PRO A 666 35.68 1.42 24.77
CA PRO A 666 36.28 0.15 24.39
C PRO A 666 36.97 0.25 23.01
N MET A 667 38.15 -0.35 22.89
CA MET A 667 38.91 -0.44 21.62
C MET A 667 39.04 -1.90 21.14
N PRO A 668 38.87 -2.19 19.83
CA PRO A 668 38.31 -1.32 18.79
C PRO A 668 36.79 -1.09 18.96
N PRO A 669 36.23 0.01 18.42
CA PRO A 669 34.79 0.28 18.50
C PRO A 669 33.99 -0.77 17.71
N ALA A 670 32.85 -1.16 18.26
CA ALA A 670 31.98 -2.17 17.65
C ALA A 670 31.20 -1.61 16.44
N SER A 671 30.99 -2.45 15.41
CA SER A 671 30.25 -2.10 14.19
C SER A 671 28.83 -2.66 14.20
N LEU A 672 27.85 -1.91 13.71
CA LEU A 672 26.44 -2.32 13.65
C LEU A 672 26.03 -2.88 12.28
N SER A 673 26.97 -3.10 11.36
CA SER A 673 26.65 -3.69 10.05
C SER A 673 26.12 -5.12 10.20
N ALA A 674 25.26 -5.54 9.27
CA ALA A 674 24.75 -6.91 9.27
C ALA A 674 25.87 -7.96 9.26
N ALA A 675 26.96 -7.68 8.53
CA ALA A 675 28.15 -8.53 8.49
C ALA A 675 28.81 -8.66 9.87
N ALA A 676 29.02 -7.53 10.57
CA ALA A 676 29.64 -7.52 11.89
C ALA A 676 28.77 -8.23 12.94
N LEU A 677 27.45 -7.99 12.92
CA LEU A 677 26.51 -8.64 13.83
C LEU A 677 26.43 -10.15 13.60
N LEU A 678 26.42 -10.61 12.34
CA LEU A 678 26.44 -12.03 12.01
C LEU A 678 27.73 -12.70 12.47
N ALA A 679 28.90 -12.11 12.18
CA ALA A 679 30.19 -12.63 12.62
C ALA A 679 30.27 -12.73 14.15
N ALA A 680 29.80 -11.70 14.86
CA ALA A 680 29.75 -11.69 16.32
C ALA A 680 28.81 -12.76 16.88
N SER A 681 27.66 -13.01 16.23
CA SER A 681 26.70 -14.05 16.68
C SER A 681 27.24 -15.48 16.56
N GLN A 682 28.24 -15.70 15.71
CA GLN A 682 28.86 -17.01 15.46
C GLN A 682 30.07 -17.28 16.37
N SER A 683 30.51 -16.27 17.13
CA SER A 683 31.68 -16.35 18.00
C SER A 683 31.27 -16.30 19.48
N PRO A 684 32.11 -16.81 20.41
CA PRO A 684 31.95 -16.56 21.84
C PRO A 684 31.98 -15.05 22.15
N LEU A 685 31.23 -14.62 23.17
CA LEU A 685 31.28 -13.24 23.63
C LEU A 685 32.67 -12.93 24.22
N PRO A 686 33.25 -11.75 23.94
CA PRO A 686 34.49 -11.35 24.57
C PRO A 686 34.35 -11.25 26.10
N PRO A 687 35.42 -11.49 26.88
CA PRO A 687 35.37 -11.39 28.33
C PRO A 687 34.80 -10.05 28.84
N LEU A 688 35.17 -8.94 28.17
CA LEU A 688 34.66 -7.61 28.51
C LEU A 688 33.14 -7.50 28.29
N ALA A 689 32.60 -8.16 27.27
CA ALA A 689 31.15 -8.17 27.02
C ALA A 689 30.43 -9.00 28.08
N GLU A 690 30.99 -10.15 28.49
CA GLU A 690 30.41 -10.98 29.56
C GLU A 690 30.41 -10.25 30.91
N GLU A 691 31.52 -9.57 31.24
CA GLU A 691 31.65 -8.79 32.46
C GLU A 691 30.69 -7.59 32.49
N ARG A 692 30.68 -6.78 31.42
CA ARG A 692 29.96 -5.49 31.41
C ARG A 692 28.48 -5.60 31.02
N LEU A 693 28.09 -6.63 30.27
CA LEU A 693 26.71 -6.84 29.84
C LEU A 693 26.03 -8.00 30.59
N GLY A 694 26.74 -8.68 31.51
CA GLY A 694 26.30 -9.90 32.16
C GLY A 694 24.92 -9.81 32.83
N SER A 695 24.51 -8.62 33.26
CA SER A 695 23.19 -8.39 33.87
C SER A 695 22.03 -8.44 32.87
N TYR A 696 22.25 -8.13 31.59
CA TYR A 696 21.22 -8.08 30.54
C TYR A 696 21.35 -9.21 29.49
N LEU A 697 22.55 -9.78 29.32
CA LEU A 697 22.78 -10.89 28.37
C LEU A 697 21.80 -12.07 28.50
N PRO A 698 21.40 -12.51 29.72
CA PRO A 698 20.39 -13.56 29.86
C PRO A 698 19.04 -13.18 29.23
N ALA A 699 18.59 -11.94 29.41
CA ALA A 699 17.34 -11.45 28.84
C ALA A 699 17.42 -11.36 27.30
N ALA A 700 18.55 -10.87 26.76
CA ALA A 700 18.77 -10.79 25.32
C ALA A 700 18.76 -12.18 24.66
N ARG A 701 19.45 -13.16 25.26
CA ARG A 701 19.44 -14.56 24.80
C ARG A 701 18.03 -15.17 24.88
N LEU A 702 17.32 -14.92 25.98
CA LEU A 702 15.96 -15.43 26.16
C LEU A 702 15.01 -14.87 25.10
N LEU A 703 15.06 -13.56 24.83
CA LEU A 703 14.30 -12.95 23.73
C LEU A 703 14.63 -13.60 22.37
N GLY A 704 15.91 -13.87 22.10
CA GLY A 704 16.34 -14.56 20.88
C GLY A 704 15.74 -15.96 20.76
N GLN A 705 15.79 -16.73 21.85
CA GLN A 705 15.17 -18.05 21.91
C GLN A 705 13.65 -17.98 21.68
N ARG A 706 12.94 -17.09 22.38
CA ARG A 706 11.47 -16.97 22.25
C ARG A 706 11.03 -16.57 20.84
N THR A 707 11.80 -15.68 20.22
CA THR A 707 11.61 -15.27 18.82
C THR A 707 11.82 -16.46 17.86
N GLY A 708 12.87 -17.26 18.08
CA GLY A 708 13.15 -18.46 17.29
C GLY A 708 12.07 -19.53 17.43
N GLU A 709 11.57 -19.75 18.65
CA GLU A 709 10.47 -20.68 18.93
C GLU A 709 9.16 -20.24 18.28
N LEU A 710 8.84 -18.94 18.33
CA LEU A 710 7.68 -18.36 17.64
C LEU A 710 7.74 -18.65 16.14
N HIS A 711 8.84 -18.27 15.48
CA HIS A 711 9.01 -18.47 14.04
C HIS A 711 9.01 -19.95 13.65
N ARG A 712 9.55 -20.84 14.49
CA ARG A 712 9.47 -22.29 14.31
C ARG A 712 8.02 -22.78 14.26
N VAL A 713 7.17 -22.30 15.16
CA VAL A 713 5.74 -22.71 15.24
C VAL A 713 4.96 -22.18 14.03
N LEU A 714 5.19 -20.92 13.63
CA LEU A 714 4.55 -20.31 12.45
C LEU A 714 5.04 -20.94 11.14
N GLY A 715 6.34 -21.23 11.04
CA GLY A 715 6.94 -21.97 9.94
C GLY A 715 6.43 -23.41 9.78
N ALA A 716 5.76 -23.96 10.80
CA ALA A 716 5.15 -25.29 10.76
C ALA A 716 3.65 -25.27 10.36
N ALA A 717 3.09 -24.13 9.95
CA ALA A 717 1.67 -23.96 9.61
C ALA A 717 1.26 -24.54 8.25
N ARG A 718 1.85 -25.67 7.83
CA ARG A 718 1.55 -26.33 6.54
C ARG A 718 0.06 -26.69 6.45
N GLY A 719 -0.56 -26.36 5.31
CA GLY A 719 -1.99 -26.61 5.06
C GLY A 719 -2.95 -25.59 5.69
N HIS A 720 -2.47 -24.62 6.46
CA HIS A 720 -3.32 -23.52 6.94
C HIS A 720 -3.56 -22.49 5.82
N PRO A 721 -4.81 -22.14 5.48
CA PRO A 721 -5.11 -21.33 4.30
C PRO A 721 -4.46 -19.93 4.31
N GLN A 722 -4.21 -19.38 5.51
CA GLN A 722 -3.70 -18.02 5.68
C GLN A 722 -2.26 -17.96 6.23
N LEU A 723 -1.79 -19.04 6.86
CA LEU A 723 -0.51 -19.04 7.59
C LEU A 723 0.53 -19.97 6.96
N ALA A 724 0.14 -20.79 5.98
CA ALA A 724 1.06 -21.72 5.33
C ALA A 724 2.29 -20.99 4.78
N PRO A 725 3.52 -21.44 5.08
CA PRO A 725 4.72 -20.80 4.56
C PRO A 725 4.83 -20.86 3.04
N ASP A 726 5.37 -19.80 2.43
CA ASP A 726 5.65 -19.73 0.99
C ASP A 726 7.16 -19.65 0.73
N ARG A 727 7.64 -20.18 -0.39
CA ARG A 727 9.05 -20.00 -0.78
C ARG A 727 9.27 -18.61 -1.38
N PHE A 728 10.50 -18.10 -1.29
CA PHE A 728 10.91 -16.94 -2.08
C PHE A 728 10.84 -17.29 -3.58
N SER A 729 10.14 -16.45 -4.34
CA SER A 729 10.12 -16.48 -5.79
C SER A 729 10.85 -15.25 -6.33
N LEU A 730 11.37 -15.32 -7.55
CA LEU A 730 12.00 -14.16 -8.19
C LEU A 730 11.02 -13.00 -8.38
N LEU A 731 9.75 -13.31 -8.68
CA LEU A 731 8.67 -12.32 -8.73
C LEU A 731 8.47 -11.63 -7.37
N TYR A 732 8.51 -12.38 -6.27
CA TYR A 732 8.44 -11.79 -4.94
C TYR A 732 9.69 -10.96 -4.61
N GLN A 733 10.90 -11.43 -4.94
CA GLN A 733 12.13 -10.67 -4.73
C GLN A 733 12.06 -9.31 -5.45
N ARG A 734 11.59 -9.30 -6.71
CA ARG A 734 11.40 -8.06 -7.48
C ARG A 734 10.30 -7.18 -6.89
N SER A 735 9.19 -7.78 -6.46
CA SER A 735 8.12 -7.10 -5.73
C SER A 735 8.65 -6.42 -4.45
N ALA A 736 9.43 -7.12 -3.64
CA ALA A 736 10.00 -6.59 -2.40
C ALA A 736 10.97 -5.44 -2.68
N TYR A 737 11.85 -5.59 -3.68
CA TYR A 737 12.75 -4.51 -4.11
C TYR A 737 11.99 -3.23 -4.49
N GLN A 738 10.88 -3.37 -5.24
CA GLN A 738 10.08 -2.23 -5.67
C GLN A 738 9.36 -1.55 -4.49
N SER A 739 8.82 -2.32 -3.53
CA SER A 739 8.27 -1.74 -2.30
C SER A 739 9.35 -0.98 -1.49
N LEU A 740 10.57 -1.52 -1.40
CA LEU A 740 11.71 -0.89 -0.70
C LEU A 740 12.18 0.40 -1.40
N ARG A 741 12.21 0.40 -2.74
CA ARG A 741 12.50 1.59 -3.54
C ARG A 741 11.46 2.68 -3.29
N GLY A 742 10.17 2.33 -3.35
CA GLY A 742 9.08 3.28 -3.08
C GLY A 742 9.15 3.90 -1.68
N LEU A 743 9.43 3.08 -0.66
CA LEU A 743 9.68 3.55 0.71
C LEU A 743 10.88 4.50 0.75
N THR A 744 12.00 4.14 0.12
CA THR A 744 13.23 4.94 0.10
C THR A 744 12.97 6.30 -0.51
N CYS A 745 12.44 6.37 -1.73
CA CYS A 745 12.18 7.64 -2.41
C CYS A 745 11.20 8.50 -1.59
N SER A 746 10.12 7.91 -1.06
CA SER A 746 9.16 8.66 -0.24
C SER A 746 9.78 9.22 1.04
N VAL A 747 10.66 8.47 1.72
CA VAL A 747 11.31 8.92 2.95
C VAL A 747 12.39 9.96 2.66
N ILE A 748 13.19 9.78 1.61
CA ILE A 748 14.20 10.75 1.21
C ILE A 748 13.57 12.08 0.79
N ASP A 749 12.46 12.06 0.04
CA ASP A 749 11.70 13.26 -0.28
C ASP A 749 11.14 13.93 0.98
N ALA A 750 10.67 13.15 1.96
CA ALA A 750 10.23 13.68 3.24
C ALA A 750 11.40 14.33 4.02
N VAL A 751 12.60 13.72 4.01
CA VAL A 751 13.82 14.31 4.60
C VAL A 751 14.12 15.65 3.93
N ARG A 752 14.18 15.71 2.59
CA ARG A 752 14.43 16.95 1.83
C ARG A 752 13.41 18.05 2.16
N THR A 753 12.13 17.67 2.27
CA THR A 753 11.02 18.60 2.57
C THR A 753 11.10 19.17 3.98
N HIS A 754 11.45 18.34 4.98
CA HIS A 754 11.49 18.76 6.38
C HIS A 754 12.86 19.31 6.79
N LEU A 755 13.89 19.19 5.95
CA LEU A 755 15.25 19.65 6.23
C LEU A 755 15.33 21.08 6.80
N PRO A 756 14.59 22.10 6.27
CA PRO A 756 14.64 23.45 6.80
C PRO A 756 14.05 23.59 8.23
N GLN A 757 13.22 22.63 8.66
CA GLN A 757 12.52 22.64 9.95
C GLN A 757 13.28 21.84 11.03
N LEU A 758 14.28 21.03 10.62
CA LEU A 758 15.08 20.26 11.55
C LEU A 758 16.06 21.17 12.33
N PRO A 759 16.43 20.79 13.57
CA PRO A 759 17.50 21.47 14.31
C PRO A 759 18.81 21.50 13.50
N ALA A 760 19.55 22.62 13.60
CA ALA A 760 20.81 22.82 12.86
C ALA A 760 21.87 21.73 13.15
N THR A 761 21.84 21.12 14.33
CA THR A 761 22.72 19.99 14.70
C THR A 761 22.50 18.74 13.85
N LEU A 762 21.30 18.57 13.27
CA LEU A 762 20.93 17.41 12.45
C LEU A 762 21.07 17.64 10.96
N HIS A 763 21.33 18.88 10.51
CA HIS A 763 21.38 19.23 9.08
C HIS A 763 22.43 18.39 8.34
N GLN A 764 23.66 18.32 8.85
CA GLN A 764 24.72 17.54 8.23
C GLN A 764 24.36 16.04 8.09
N GLN A 765 23.69 15.47 9.09
CA GLN A 765 23.26 14.07 9.07
C GLN A 765 22.12 13.85 8.06
N ALA A 766 21.12 14.75 8.06
CA ALA A 766 20.00 14.70 7.13
C ALA A 766 20.46 14.87 5.67
N GLU A 767 21.43 15.75 5.41
CA GLU A 767 22.04 15.92 4.09
C GLU A 767 22.79 14.68 3.61
N ARG A 768 23.59 14.04 4.48
CA ARG A 768 24.28 12.78 4.15
C ARG A 768 23.28 11.67 3.81
N VAL A 769 22.20 11.54 4.58
CA VAL A 769 21.12 10.56 4.32
C VAL A 769 20.41 10.88 3.01
N ALA A 770 20.07 12.15 2.75
CA ALA A 770 19.42 12.56 1.51
C ALA A 770 20.30 12.33 0.26
N ALA A 771 21.62 12.40 0.41
CA ALA A 771 22.59 12.09 -0.63
C ALA A 771 22.85 10.58 -0.79
N ALA A 772 22.50 9.75 0.20
CA ALA A 772 22.73 8.30 0.19
C ALA A 772 21.67 7.51 -0.59
N GLU A 773 20.73 8.16 -1.27
CA GLU A 773 19.64 7.51 -2.01
C GLU A 773 20.15 6.42 -2.97
N GLY A 774 21.14 6.73 -3.81
CA GLY A 774 21.71 5.75 -4.75
C GLY A 774 22.43 4.58 -4.06
N GLU A 775 23.07 4.83 -2.91
CA GLU A 775 23.74 3.81 -2.10
C GLU A 775 22.73 2.85 -1.48
N LEU A 776 21.64 3.37 -0.90
CA LEU A 776 20.53 2.59 -0.33
C LEU A 776 19.86 1.72 -1.40
N LEU A 777 19.55 2.29 -2.56
CA LEU A 777 18.96 1.56 -3.67
C LEU A 777 19.88 0.44 -4.20
N THR A 778 21.19 0.66 -4.18
CA THR A 778 22.18 -0.37 -4.57
C THR A 778 22.20 -1.52 -3.56
N ARG A 779 22.16 -1.23 -2.25
CA ARG A 779 22.07 -2.28 -1.23
C ARG A 779 20.76 -3.06 -1.33
N PHE A 780 19.63 -2.39 -1.53
CA PHE A 780 18.36 -3.10 -1.74
C PHE A 780 18.35 -3.93 -3.01
N ARG A 781 19.03 -3.50 -4.08
CA ARG A 781 19.12 -4.25 -5.33
C ARG A 781 19.84 -5.59 -5.15
N SER A 782 20.71 -5.73 -4.15
CA SER A 782 21.42 -7.00 -3.87
C SER A 782 20.49 -8.19 -3.64
N ILE A 783 19.24 -7.95 -3.22
CA ILE A 783 18.21 -9.00 -3.12
C ILE A 783 17.88 -9.63 -4.49
N LEU A 784 18.20 -8.96 -5.60
CA LEU A 784 17.93 -9.43 -6.97
C LEU A 784 19.14 -10.12 -7.61
N ASP A 785 20.34 -10.00 -7.02
CA ASP A 785 21.58 -10.51 -7.62
C ASP A 785 21.57 -12.05 -7.73
N ARG A 786 20.83 -12.72 -6.85
CA ARG A 786 20.66 -14.18 -6.89
C ARG A 786 19.31 -14.63 -6.37
N ARG A 787 18.95 -15.87 -6.71
CA ARG A 787 17.72 -16.50 -6.23
C ARG A 787 17.89 -16.93 -4.78
N LEU A 788 17.15 -16.29 -3.87
CA LEU A 788 17.24 -16.56 -2.44
C LEU A 788 16.52 -17.85 -2.07
N THR A 789 17.16 -18.66 -1.23
CA THR A 789 16.64 -19.97 -0.76
C THR A 789 15.86 -19.89 0.56
N ALA A 790 15.21 -18.75 0.83
CA ALA A 790 14.47 -18.50 2.07
C ALA A 790 12.97 -18.88 2.01
N VAL A 791 12.34 -18.92 3.18
CA VAL A 791 10.90 -19.12 3.35
C VAL A 791 10.27 -17.85 3.92
N ARG A 792 9.07 -17.52 3.42
CA ARG A 792 8.19 -16.47 3.93
C ARG A 792 7.16 -17.09 4.87
N ILE A 793 7.00 -16.51 6.05
CA ILE A 793 6.02 -16.93 7.05
C ILE A 793 5.13 -15.75 7.44
N ALA A 794 3.99 -16.04 8.08
CA ALA A 794 3.31 -15.00 8.84
C ALA A 794 4.25 -14.56 9.97
N CYS A 795 4.57 -13.26 10.00
CA CYS A 795 5.42 -12.64 11.02
C CYS A 795 4.54 -11.86 12.00
N HIS A 796 5.11 -11.45 13.13
CA HIS A 796 4.47 -10.51 14.03
C HIS A 796 4.29 -9.14 13.37
N GLY A 797 5.28 -8.69 12.58
CA GLY A 797 5.16 -7.53 11.70
C GLY A 797 5.15 -6.16 12.38
N ASN A 798 5.28 -6.10 13.71
CA ASN A 798 5.55 -4.89 14.50
C ASN A 798 6.29 -5.30 15.80
N TYR A 799 7.36 -6.09 15.67
CA TYR A 799 7.99 -6.73 16.82
C TYR A 799 9.07 -5.86 17.45
N HIS A 800 8.85 -5.39 18.68
CA HIS A 800 9.78 -4.54 19.43
C HIS A 800 9.59 -4.72 20.94
N LEU A 801 10.42 -4.06 21.76
CA LEU A 801 10.46 -4.26 23.21
C LEU A 801 9.16 -3.92 23.97
N HIS A 802 8.27 -3.10 23.41
CA HIS A 802 6.95 -2.88 24.03
C HIS A 802 5.98 -4.04 23.76
N GLN A 803 6.26 -4.88 22.76
CA GLN A 803 5.43 -6.04 22.39
C GLN A 803 5.83 -7.33 23.10
N VAL A 804 6.66 -7.22 24.13
CA VAL A 804 7.03 -8.32 25.00
C VAL A 804 6.80 -7.92 26.44
N LEU A 805 6.09 -8.75 27.20
CA LEU A 805 5.82 -8.56 28.62
C LEU A 805 6.83 -9.35 29.44
N TRP A 806 7.38 -8.74 30.49
CA TRP A 806 8.32 -9.38 31.41
C TRP A 806 7.57 -10.01 32.59
N THR A 807 7.65 -11.33 32.77
CA THR A 807 6.93 -12.07 33.83
C THR A 807 7.72 -12.20 35.14
N GLY A 808 8.91 -11.62 35.21
CA GLY A 808 9.87 -11.79 36.31
C GLY A 808 10.98 -12.81 36.01
N ASP A 809 10.69 -13.79 35.16
CA ASP A 809 11.60 -14.87 34.76
C ASP A 809 11.54 -15.23 33.26
N ASP A 810 10.51 -14.78 32.52
CA ASP A 810 10.33 -15.05 31.09
C ASP A 810 9.72 -13.86 30.33
N PHE A 811 9.66 -13.97 29.00
CA PHE A 811 8.99 -13.03 28.11
C PHE A 811 7.75 -13.64 27.45
N THR A 812 6.68 -12.86 27.40
CA THR A 812 5.46 -13.19 26.65
C THR A 812 5.24 -12.20 25.51
N ILE A 813 5.12 -12.71 24.29
CA ILE A 813 4.94 -11.92 23.06
C ILE A 813 3.46 -11.60 22.87
N ILE A 814 3.13 -10.32 22.63
CA ILE A 814 1.77 -9.80 22.47
C ILE A 814 1.59 -9.07 21.14
N ASP A 815 0.38 -8.64 20.82
CA ASP A 815 0.05 -7.72 19.70
C ASP A 815 0.52 -8.14 18.31
N PHE A 816 0.05 -9.31 17.86
CA PHE A 816 0.31 -9.83 16.51
C PHE A 816 -0.49 -9.10 15.41
N GLU A 817 -0.77 -7.81 15.56
CA GLU A 817 -1.58 -7.02 14.63
C GLU A 817 -0.82 -6.62 13.38
N GLY A 818 0.52 -6.59 13.42
CA GLY A 818 1.35 -5.91 12.43
C GLY A 818 1.36 -4.40 12.63
N GLU A 819 2.02 -3.65 11.73
CA GLU A 819 2.10 -2.18 11.78
C GLU A 819 0.70 -1.52 11.72
N PRO A 820 0.21 -0.88 12.80
CA PRO A 820 -1.15 -0.35 12.84
C PRO A 820 -1.54 0.67 11.74
N PRO A 821 -0.63 1.54 11.27
CA PRO A 821 -0.93 2.45 10.16
C PRO A 821 -1.18 1.74 8.82
N ARG A 822 -0.70 0.50 8.65
CA ARG A 822 -0.83 -0.24 7.39
C ARG A 822 -2.23 -0.84 7.22
N PRO A 823 -2.77 -0.90 5.98
CA PRO A 823 -4.00 -1.63 5.69
C PRO A 823 -3.94 -3.10 6.14
N LEU A 824 -5.11 -3.70 6.47
CA LEU A 824 -5.18 -5.08 6.98
C LEU A 824 -4.57 -6.09 6.00
N PHE A 825 -4.74 -5.89 4.69
CA PHE A 825 -4.20 -6.81 3.69
C PHE A 825 -2.66 -6.82 3.66
N GLU A 826 -2.00 -5.68 3.85
CA GLU A 826 -0.53 -5.61 3.95
C GLU A 826 -0.03 -6.30 5.20
N ARG A 827 -0.75 -6.15 6.32
CA ARG A 827 -0.43 -6.79 7.61
C ARG A 827 -0.55 -8.32 7.57
N ARG A 828 -1.28 -8.87 6.60
CA ARG A 828 -1.42 -10.33 6.37
C ARG A 828 -0.32 -10.91 5.48
N LEU A 829 0.52 -10.09 4.85
CA LEU A 829 1.54 -10.58 3.94
C LEU A 829 2.61 -11.37 4.68
N LYS A 830 2.99 -12.50 4.09
CA LYS A 830 4.07 -13.33 4.62
C LYS A 830 5.40 -12.70 4.24
N ARG A 831 6.28 -12.53 5.22
CA ARG A 831 7.60 -11.87 5.06
C ARG A 831 8.72 -12.80 5.50
N SER A 832 9.95 -12.35 5.31
CA SER A 832 11.11 -13.00 5.93
C SER A 832 10.96 -12.95 7.45
N PRO A 833 11.28 -14.04 8.18
CA PRO A 833 11.39 -14.01 9.64
C PRO A 833 12.39 -12.94 10.14
N LEU A 834 13.34 -12.55 9.28
CA LEU A 834 14.35 -11.54 9.61
C LEU A 834 13.78 -10.12 9.76
N VAL A 835 12.55 -9.86 9.29
CA VAL A 835 11.87 -8.57 9.52
C VAL A 835 11.59 -8.36 11.01
N ASP A 836 11.09 -9.39 11.71
CA ASP A 836 10.86 -9.32 13.16
C ASP A 836 12.20 -9.25 13.92
N VAL A 837 13.20 -10.03 13.49
CA VAL A 837 14.55 -10.02 14.07
C VAL A 837 15.19 -8.63 13.97
N ALA A 838 15.16 -8.03 12.77
CA ALA A 838 15.68 -6.68 12.53
C ALA A 838 14.93 -5.65 13.37
N SER A 839 13.60 -5.76 13.50
CA SER A 839 12.80 -4.86 14.32
C SER A 839 13.17 -4.92 15.80
N MET A 840 13.46 -6.11 16.34
CA MET A 840 13.94 -6.25 17.73
C MET A 840 15.36 -5.69 17.91
N VAL A 841 16.28 -5.96 16.97
CA VAL A 841 17.64 -5.36 16.96
C VAL A 841 17.56 -3.83 16.96
N ARG A 842 16.71 -3.26 16.09
CA ARG A 842 16.42 -1.82 16.06
C ARG A 842 15.84 -1.33 17.37
N SER A 843 14.96 -2.08 18.02
CA SER A 843 14.41 -1.75 19.33
C SER A 843 15.48 -1.68 20.43
N PHE A 844 16.49 -2.57 20.41
CA PHE A 844 17.64 -2.48 21.31
C PHE A 844 18.45 -1.22 21.03
N HIS A 845 18.69 -0.91 19.74
CA HIS A 845 19.44 0.28 19.35
C HIS A 845 18.76 1.56 19.81
N TYR A 846 17.43 1.62 19.62
CA TYR A 846 16.60 2.75 20.04
C TYR A 846 16.64 2.91 21.57
N ALA A 847 16.49 1.83 22.34
CA ALA A 847 16.58 1.85 23.80
C ALA A 847 17.93 2.37 24.30
N ALA A 848 19.02 1.90 23.69
CA ALA A 848 20.38 2.32 24.04
C ALA A 848 20.58 3.82 23.81
N ARG A 849 20.10 4.38 22.69
CA ARG A 849 20.27 5.82 22.40
C ARG A 849 19.43 6.70 23.33
N VAL A 850 18.23 6.26 23.67
CA VAL A 850 17.38 6.95 24.66
C VAL A 850 18.03 6.94 26.05
N ALA A 851 18.55 5.80 26.50
CA ALA A 851 19.07 5.66 27.86
C ALA A 851 20.48 6.23 28.04
N LEU A 852 21.36 6.06 27.04
CA LEU A 852 22.77 6.42 27.13
C LEU A 852 23.08 7.83 26.63
N ARG A 853 22.11 8.49 25.98
CA ARG A 853 22.18 9.87 25.46
C ARG A 853 23.52 10.14 24.76
N ASP A 854 23.61 9.77 23.48
CA ASP A 854 24.76 10.19 22.67
C ASP A 854 24.84 11.74 22.72
N GLU A 855 25.97 12.30 23.18
CA GLU A 855 26.19 13.75 23.34
C GLU A 855 26.29 14.52 22.00
N SER A 856 25.43 14.20 21.03
CA SER A 856 25.19 15.03 19.84
C SER A 856 24.16 16.14 20.09
N ASP A 857 23.49 16.15 21.23
CA ASP A 857 22.60 17.24 21.67
C ASP A 857 23.40 18.30 22.44
N GLY A 858 23.66 19.42 21.77
CA GLY A 858 24.55 20.52 22.19
C GLY A 858 24.15 21.31 23.44
N SER A 859 23.88 20.67 24.58
CA SER A 859 23.70 21.35 25.86
C SER A 859 24.64 20.85 26.96
N ARG A 860 25.74 21.61 27.12
CA ARG A 860 26.53 21.83 28.35
C ARG A 860 27.03 20.61 29.15
N GLY A 861 28.24 20.18 28.81
CA GLY A 861 29.40 20.14 29.72
C GLY A 861 29.44 19.09 30.84
N ALA A 862 30.03 17.92 30.55
CA ALA A 862 31.06 17.26 31.37
C ALA A 862 31.68 16.10 30.58
N SER A 863 33.01 15.95 30.63
CA SER A 863 33.81 14.95 29.92
C SER A 863 33.47 13.49 30.25
N GLY A 864 33.28 12.64 29.24
CA GLY A 864 33.39 11.17 29.37
C GLY A 864 32.65 10.42 28.25
N SER A 865 33.34 9.50 27.57
CA SER A 865 32.90 8.89 26.31
C SER A 865 31.65 7.99 26.43
N SER A 866 30.48 8.46 25.99
CA SER A 866 29.24 7.65 26.00
C SER A 866 28.98 6.88 24.71
N ARG A 867 29.52 7.36 23.57
CA ARG A 867 29.23 6.80 22.23
C ARG A 867 29.84 5.41 22.03
N GLY A 868 31.09 5.17 22.44
CA GLY A 868 31.74 3.87 22.27
C GLY A 868 31.07 2.79 23.11
N TRP A 869 30.73 3.09 24.37
CA TRP A 869 29.96 2.17 25.23
C TRP A 869 28.51 1.96 24.76
N SER A 870 27.89 2.94 24.12
CA SER A 870 26.58 2.80 23.46
C SER A 870 26.67 1.84 22.26
N LEU A 871 27.66 2.02 21.38
CA LEU A 871 27.92 1.09 20.26
C LEU A 871 28.27 -0.32 20.75
N PHE A 872 29.09 -0.43 21.78
CA PHE A 872 29.49 -1.70 22.38
C PHE A 872 28.28 -2.47 22.92
N TRP A 873 27.40 -1.80 23.67
CA TRP A 873 26.16 -2.41 24.17
C TRP A 873 25.27 -2.87 23.02
N ARG A 874 25.01 -2.00 22.05
CA ARG A 874 24.14 -2.29 20.89
C ARG A 874 24.65 -3.49 20.09
N HIS A 875 25.95 -3.56 19.83
CA HIS A 875 26.56 -4.65 19.07
C HIS A 875 26.46 -6.00 19.78
N TRP A 876 26.95 -6.09 21.02
CA TRP A 876 27.06 -7.39 21.71
C TRP A 876 25.73 -7.91 22.23
N VAL A 877 24.79 -7.03 22.62
CA VAL A 877 23.41 -7.44 22.93
C VAL A 877 22.70 -7.99 21.70
N SER A 878 22.85 -7.32 20.56
CA SER A 878 22.28 -7.79 19.29
C SER A 878 22.93 -9.11 18.86
N ALA A 879 24.23 -9.26 19.00
CA ALA A 879 24.95 -10.52 18.73
C ALA A 879 24.44 -11.67 19.62
N ALA A 880 24.27 -11.43 20.92
CA ALA A 880 23.75 -12.44 21.86
C ALA A 880 22.31 -12.85 21.55
N PHE A 881 21.46 -11.89 21.19
CA PHE A 881 20.10 -12.15 20.70
C PHE A 881 20.10 -12.99 19.42
N LEU A 882 20.90 -12.60 18.42
CA LEU A 882 21.02 -13.31 17.14
C LEU A 882 21.56 -14.73 17.33
N GLN A 883 22.56 -14.92 18.19
CA GLN A 883 23.12 -16.23 18.52
C GLN A 883 22.05 -17.18 19.10
N ALA A 884 21.26 -16.70 20.06
CA ALA A 884 20.17 -17.47 20.63
C ALA A 884 19.02 -17.71 19.62
N TYR A 885 18.74 -16.74 18.75
CA TYR A 885 17.76 -16.88 17.69
C TYR A 885 18.16 -17.95 16.66
N PHE A 886 19.39 -17.90 16.13
CA PHE A 886 19.86 -18.84 15.10
C PHE A 886 20.03 -20.26 15.61
N SER A 887 20.41 -20.44 16.87
CA SER A 887 20.44 -21.77 17.51
C SER A 887 19.04 -22.36 17.71
N THR A 888 17.99 -21.53 17.66
CA THR A 888 16.62 -21.95 17.93
C THR A 888 15.77 -22.06 16.66
N VAL A 889 15.87 -21.13 15.72
CA VAL A 889 15.06 -21.15 14.49
C VAL A 889 15.32 -22.42 13.66
N SER A 890 14.31 -22.93 12.96
CA SER A 890 14.50 -24.09 12.08
C SER A 890 15.40 -23.75 10.90
N GLN A 891 16.38 -24.61 10.62
CA GLN A 891 17.34 -24.46 9.51
C GLN A 891 16.68 -24.27 8.13
N GLY A 892 15.45 -24.75 7.93
CA GLY A 892 14.72 -24.60 6.66
C GLY A 892 13.95 -23.29 6.49
N LEU A 893 13.96 -22.37 7.46
CA LEU A 893 13.25 -21.07 7.37
C LEU A 893 14.13 -19.94 6.86
N LEU A 894 15.42 -19.99 7.17
CA LEU A 894 16.42 -19.01 6.76
C LEU A 894 17.20 -19.53 5.53
N PRO A 895 17.88 -18.64 4.78
CA PRO A 895 18.83 -19.08 3.77
C PRO A 895 19.89 -20.01 4.36
N ALA A 896 20.26 -21.04 3.62
CA ALA A 896 21.38 -21.91 3.99
C ALA A 896 22.74 -21.23 3.75
N ASP A 897 22.80 -20.36 2.75
CA ASP A 897 23.99 -19.60 2.39
C ASP A 897 24.16 -18.39 3.33
N GLN A 898 25.39 -18.20 3.82
CA GLN A 898 25.71 -17.12 4.78
C GLN A 898 25.62 -15.73 4.14
N GLU A 899 25.93 -15.64 2.85
CA GLU A 899 25.88 -14.39 2.12
C GLU A 899 24.42 -13.97 1.83
N ASP A 900 23.55 -14.92 1.47
CA ASP A 900 22.10 -14.69 1.39
C ASP A 900 21.50 -14.24 2.73
N LEU A 901 21.93 -14.86 3.84
CA LEU A 901 21.50 -14.49 5.18
C LEU A 901 21.94 -13.05 5.53
N ARG A 902 23.18 -12.69 5.19
CA ARG A 902 23.72 -11.34 5.35
C ARG A 902 22.92 -10.31 4.57
N VAL A 903 22.66 -10.57 3.29
CA VAL A 903 21.87 -9.68 2.43
C VAL A 903 20.47 -9.45 3.00
N LEU A 904 19.76 -10.53 3.38
CA LEU A 904 18.40 -10.37 3.92
C LEU A 904 18.38 -9.65 5.28
N LEU A 905 19.36 -9.87 6.14
CA LEU A 905 19.45 -9.14 7.41
C LEU A 905 19.75 -7.66 7.18
N ASP A 906 20.68 -7.33 6.29
CA ASP A 906 21.03 -5.95 5.93
C ASP A 906 19.82 -5.19 5.38
N VAL A 907 19.14 -5.77 4.40
CA VAL A 907 17.91 -5.22 3.82
C VAL A 907 16.83 -5.01 4.88
N SER A 908 16.65 -5.97 5.80
CA SER A 908 15.62 -5.86 6.86
C SER A 908 15.95 -4.75 7.87
N LEU A 909 17.24 -4.57 8.22
CA LEU A 909 17.68 -3.50 9.12
C LEU A 909 17.51 -2.11 8.47
N LEU A 910 17.88 -1.98 7.19
CA LEU A 910 17.72 -0.74 6.43
C LEU A 910 16.24 -0.38 6.21
N GLU A 911 15.41 -1.35 5.80
CA GLU A 911 13.96 -1.16 5.64
C GLU A 911 13.33 -0.62 6.92
N ARG A 912 13.65 -1.25 8.06
CA ARG A 912 13.11 -0.85 9.36
C ARG A 912 13.56 0.56 9.74
N THR A 913 14.83 0.88 9.54
CA THR A 913 15.39 2.20 9.88
C THR A 913 14.77 3.31 9.03
N LEU A 914 14.56 3.07 7.73
CA LEU A 914 13.88 4.03 6.84
C LEU A 914 12.42 4.24 7.22
N TYR A 915 11.71 3.16 7.56
CA TYR A 915 10.33 3.26 8.05
C TYR A 915 10.24 4.10 9.33
N GLU A 916 11.11 3.85 10.31
CA GLU A 916 11.22 4.64 11.54
C GLU A 916 11.49 6.12 11.22
N LEU A 917 12.44 6.42 10.32
CA LEU A 917 12.74 7.79 9.92
C LEU A 917 11.52 8.52 9.34
N GLY A 918 10.82 7.89 8.39
CA GLY A 918 9.59 8.46 7.81
C GLY A 918 8.50 8.67 8.86
N HIS A 919 8.37 7.74 9.82
CA HIS A 919 7.41 7.84 10.91
C HIS A 919 7.73 9.02 11.83
N GLU A 920 8.97 9.14 12.32
CA GLU A 920 9.37 10.20 13.24
C GLU A 920 9.30 11.59 12.58
N LEU A 921 9.78 11.74 11.33
CA LEU A 921 9.65 13.00 10.59
C LEU A 921 8.20 13.47 10.48
N THR A 922 7.27 12.52 10.39
CA THR A 922 5.85 12.84 10.30
C THR A 922 5.27 13.16 11.68
N HIS A 923 5.51 12.33 12.70
CA HIS A 923 4.74 12.38 13.96
C HIS A 923 5.48 13.04 15.13
N ARG A 924 6.80 12.91 15.20
CA ARG A 924 7.67 13.38 16.30
C ARG A 924 9.02 13.82 15.74
N PRO A 925 9.10 14.96 15.03
CA PRO A 925 10.32 15.41 14.37
C PRO A 925 11.53 15.52 15.31
N GLU A 926 11.29 15.76 16.61
CA GLU A 926 12.31 15.80 17.64
C GLU A 926 13.00 14.46 17.90
N TRP A 927 12.36 13.32 17.59
CA TRP A 927 12.94 11.98 17.70
C TRP A 927 13.67 11.54 16.43
N ALA A 928 13.61 12.31 15.33
CA ALA A 928 14.22 11.95 14.05
C ALA A 928 15.76 11.80 14.13
N HIS A 929 16.41 12.39 15.14
CA HIS A 929 17.86 12.25 15.39
C HIS A 929 18.30 10.79 15.63
N ILE A 930 17.41 9.94 16.16
CA ILE A 930 17.68 8.53 16.42
C ILE A 930 17.79 7.76 15.09
N PRO A 931 16.74 7.63 14.26
CA PRO A 931 16.83 6.90 13.01
C PRO A 931 17.81 7.54 12.01
N LEU A 932 18.01 8.87 12.01
CA LEU A 932 19.05 9.52 11.20
C LEU A 932 20.46 9.04 11.57
N GLY A 933 20.79 9.06 12.86
CA GLY A 933 22.10 8.63 13.33
C GLY A 933 22.33 7.12 13.12
N ASP A 934 21.28 6.31 13.24
CA ASP A 934 21.39 4.86 13.03
C ASP A 934 21.52 4.50 11.56
N LEU A 935 20.81 5.21 10.68
CA LEU A 935 20.97 5.04 9.23
C LEU A 935 22.38 5.46 8.80
N ARG A 936 22.92 6.54 9.38
CA ARG A 936 24.32 6.93 9.17
C ARG A 936 25.28 5.85 9.67
N ASP A 937 25.10 5.33 10.90
CA ASP A 937 25.97 4.28 11.43
C ASP A 937 25.92 3.00 10.57
N LEU A 938 24.78 2.68 9.94
CA LEU A 938 24.64 1.56 8.98
C LEU A 938 25.29 1.85 7.62
N LEU A 939 25.24 3.10 7.15
CA LEU A 939 25.85 3.54 5.89
C LEU A 939 27.38 3.58 6.00
N ASP A 940 27.90 4.16 7.09
CA ASP A 940 29.33 4.35 7.33
C ASP A 940 30.06 3.04 7.72
N ALA A 941 29.34 1.98 8.08
CA ALA A 941 29.89 0.68 8.46
C ALA A 941 30.22 -0.24 7.27
N SER A 942 30.29 0.30 6.04
CA SER A 942 30.37 -0.43 4.76
C SER A 942 31.68 -0.22 4.03
#